data_AF-A0A496USG0-F1
#
_entry.id   AF-A0A496USG0-F1
#
_cell.length_a   1.000
_cell.length_b   1.000
_cell.length_c   1.000
_cell.angle_alpha   90.00
_cell.angle_beta   90.00
_cell.angle_gamma   90.00
#
_symmetry.space_group_name_H-M   'P 1'
#
loop_
_entity.id
_entity.type
_entity.pdbx_description
1 polymer ?
#
loop_
_entity_poly.entity_id
_entity_poly.type
_entity_poly.pdbx_seq_one_letter_code
_entity_poly.pdbx_strand_id
1 'polypeptide(L)'
;MSRRHLRLSICIVFLLLLIAAVASARNPIRRSFFNRYAAAEETQLDDLISNSGHCGVCHFDFDGGGPRNPYGVSIEARLAAGRSNDEAVADVEFEDADADGFNNFVEITDTANFSNTPTFPGLKESNHGGAQNVDLAELAAYLTPSGATDTDPPVVAVLVPTAGAVITAEATTPVQWTATDAGSGVASIAFELSDDGGVHWKRLAQGLPNTGTFDLFMPHLPGAQILRVIATDNAANEGHGDSDGFTVTQRPGVAPTTLRDFDLPGTQPFGGGLAEDPTQTCIACHGEYDTDVEPHFNWRGSMMGQAMRDPLFIAMMRVAEELAPSSGDLCLRCHTPTGWAEGRSFDTSGNSLLAKDIEGIQCDFCHRQVDPVYNPVTSVAGDDVILAGLANVPAVHGNGEFVLDPDPLRRGPYTDADASHQFVHSEFTLSANLCGTCHDVSNPVFVKGAGDHTYDVQELDAGHPDGDTRNMFPVERTFSEWSVSEYATTGVYQPQFAGDKPDGIVGTCQDCHMRDVTGVGCSEGGAPTRSDLGLHDLMGGNTFLPDILPDFFPGEVDVAQMQAAKLRAQAMLTLAATLDVTIDNRDYQRGINVRVTNETGHKLPSGYPEGRRAWLNIRAFDAGDVVVYESGAYDGDTGILSHDDDAKIYHIEPGISTRLGTALGVASGPSFAFVLSDTIYLDNRIPPRGFTNANFLAVQSPPVAYTYEDGQYWDD
;
A
#
# COMPACT_ATOMS: atom_id res chain seq x y z
N MET A 1 -69.32 -48.43 -49.54
CA MET A 1 -70.18 -48.96 -48.46
C MET A 1 -69.41 -48.90 -47.14
N SER A 2 -70.01 -48.30 -46.09
CA SER A 2 -69.63 -48.27 -44.65
C SER A 2 -68.31 -47.56 -44.26
N ARG A 3 -68.35 -46.32 -43.73
CA ARG A 3 -68.41 -45.90 -42.29
C ARG A 3 -67.05 -46.00 -41.57
N ARG A 4 -66.49 -45.03 -40.82
CA ARG A 4 -66.91 -43.77 -40.16
C ARG A 4 -65.62 -42.98 -39.78
N HIS A 5 -65.55 -41.66 -40.02
CA HIS A 5 -65.51 -40.55 -39.02
C HIS A 5 -64.25 -40.47 -38.13
N LEU A 6 -63.62 -39.32 -37.82
CA LEU A 6 -64.11 -37.93 -37.76
C LEU A 6 -62.90 -36.96 -37.62
N ARG A 7 -62.89 -35.89 -38.44
CA ARG A 7 -62.64 -34.45 -38.13
C ARG A 7 -61.39 -34.03 -37.33
N LEU A 8 -60.73 -32.89 -37.59
CA LEU A 8 -60.80 -31.85 -38.62
C LEU A 8 -59.57 -30.96 -38.37
N SER A 9 -58.87 -30.61 -39.45
CA SER A 9 -57.70 -29.74 -39.50
C SER A 9 -58.01 -28.27 -39.20
N ILE A 10 -56.98 -27.44 -38.92
CA ILE A 10 -56.52 -26.29 -39.74
C ILE A 10 -55.44 -25.48 -38.99
N CYS A 11 -54.18 -25.68 -39.42
CA CYS A 11 -53.30 -24.72 -40.12
C CYS A 11 -53.29 -23.19 -39.83
N ILE A 12 -52.05 -22.69 -39.61
CA ILE A 12 -51.32 -21.61 -40.35
C ILE A 12 -51.10 -20.22 -39.66
N VAL A 13 -49.87 -20.04 -39.14
CA VAL A 13 -48.77 -19.09 -39.55
C VAL A 13 -48.79 -17.57 -39.22
N PHE A 14 -47.61 -17.13 -38.74
CA PHE A 14 -46.92 -15.80 -38.66
C PHE A 14 -47.45 -14.71 -37.71
N LEU A 15 -46.64 -14.30 -36.72
CA LEU A 15 -45.74 -13.12 -36.78
C LEU A 15 -44.94 -12.99 -35.47
N LEU A 16 -43.60 -12.91 -35.57
CA LEU A 16 -42.70 -12.56 -34.47
C LEU A 16 -42.84 -11.08 -34.14
N LEU A 17 -43.25 -10.78 -32.90
CA LEU A 17 -43.19 -9.46 -32.29
C LEU A 17 -42.36 -9.59 -31.01
N LEU A 18 -41.38 -8.71 -30.87
CA LEU A 18 -40.60 -8.49 -29.66
C LEU A 18 -41.53 -8.36 -28.46
N ILE A 19 -41.32 -9.20 -27.45
CA ILE A 19 -41.73 -8.92 -26.08
C ILE A 19 -40.44 -8.95 -25.28
N ALA A 20 -40.03 -7.76 -24.83
CA ALA A 20 -39.09 -7.62 -23.75
C ALA A 20 -39.59 -8.48 -22.58
N ALA A 21 -38.75 -9.40 -22.11
CA ALA A 21 -39.00 -10.06 -20.85
C ALA A 21 -39.01 -8.97 -19.78
N VAL A 22 -40.19 -8.66 -19.26
CA VAL A 22 -40.33 -7.91 -18.02
C VAL A 22 -39.67 -8.78 -16.96
N ALA A 23 -38.47 -8.39 -16.54
CA ALA A 23 -37.80 -9.01 -15.41
C ALA A 23 -38.62 -8.65 -14.16
N SER A 24 -39.54 -9.55 -13.79
CA SER A 24 -40.19 -9.49 -12.48
C SER A 24 -39.10 -9.59 -11.43
N ALA A 25 -38.92 -8.54 -10.63
CA ALA A 25 -38.06 -8.56 -9.45
C ALA A 25 -38.37 -9.80 -8.60
N ARG A 26 -37.33 -10.42 -8.03
CA ARG A 26 -37.45 -11.61 -7.18
C ARG A 26 -38.24 -11.25 -5.90
N ASN A 27 -39.55 -11.50 -5.92
CA ASN A 27 -40.49 -11.42 -4.78
C ASN A 27 -39.97 -12.01 -3.42
N PRO A 28 -39.06 -13.01 -3.36
CA PRO A 28 -38.57 -13.55 -2.09
C PRO A 28 -37.76 -12.61 -1.18
N ILE A 29 -36.94 -11.68 -1.72
CA ILE A 29 -36.02 -10.85 -0.88
C ILE A 29 -36.80 -9.75 -0.16
N ARG A 30 -37.67 -9.03 -0.86
CA ARG A 30 -38.57 -8.03 -0.26
C ARG A 30 -39.39 -8.62 0.89
N ARG A 31 -39.91 -9.83 0.72
CA ARG A 31 -40.60 -10.55 1.79
C ARG A 31 -39.68 -10.88 2.97
N SER A 32 -38.44 -11.26 2.70
CA SER A 32 -37.44 -11.55 3.76
C SER A 32 -37.10 -10.28 4.55
N PHE A 33 -37.00 -9.14 3.86
CA PHE A 33 -36.82 -7.82 4.47
C PHE A 33 -37.95 -7.47 5.44
N PHE A 34 -39.22 -7.48 5.00
CA PHE A 34 -40.34 -7.13 5.88
C PHE A 34 -40.62 -8.18 6.97
N ASN A 35 -40.32 -9.46 6.72
CA ASN A 35 -40.33 -10.47 7.79
C ASN A 35 -39.33 -10.14 8.91
N ARG A 36 -38.17 -9.58 8.56
CA ARG A 36 -37.11 -9.20 9.51
C ARG A 36 -37.39 -7.86 10.19
N TYR A 37 -37.94 -6.92 9.44
CA TYR A 37 -38.23 -5.54 9.85
C TYR A 37 -39.73 -5.26 9.73
N ALA A 38 -40.54 -5.97 10.52
CA ALA A 38 -41.99 -5.81 10.49
C ALA A 38 -42.46 -4.38 10.79
N ALA A 39 -41.64 -3.59 11.51
CA ALA A 39 -41.92 -2.17 11.79
C ALA A 39 -41.75 -1.25 10.57
N ALA A 40 -41.12 -1.72 9.49
CA ALA A 40 -41.00 -0.97 8.24
C ALA A 40 -42.18 -1.20 7.29
N GLU A 41 -43.09 -2.15 7.57
CA GLU A 41 -44.35 -2.28 6.82
C GLU A 41 -45.21 -1.02 6.98
N GLU A 42 -45.94 -0.64 5.94
CA GLU A 42 -46.75 0.59 5.89
C GLU A 42 -45.97 1.91 6.01
N THR A 43 -44.63 1.88 5.87
CA THR A 43 -43.76 3.06 5.83
C THR A 43 -43.33 3.40 4.39
N GLN A 44 -42.57 4.48 4.23
CA GLN A 44 -41.91 4.87 2.98
C GLN A 44 -41.03 3.79 2.35
N LEU A 45 -40.56 2.80 3.13
CA LEU A 45 -39.79 1.67 2.58
C LEU A 45 -40.68 0.59 1.94
N ASP A 46 -41.96 0.53 2.31
CA ASP A 46 -42.97 -0.39 1.79
C ASP A 46 -43.73 0.24 0.62
N ASP A 47 -44.23 1.46 0.83
CA ASP A 47 -45.09 2.19 -0.11
C ASP A 47 -44.77 3.68 -0.16
N LEU A 48 -44.64 4.19 -1.39
CA LEU A 48 -44.63 5.61 -1.71
C LEU A 48 -45.88 6.01 -2.51
N ILE A 49 -46.28 7.28 -2.43
CA ILE A 49 -47.49 7.77 -3.13
C ILE A 49 -47.29 7.63 -4.65
N SER A 50 -46.07 7.89 -5.12
CA SER A 50 -45.67 7.76 -6.51
C SER A 50 -45.43 6.32 -6.97
N ASN A 51 -45.11 5.38 -6.05
CA ASN A 51 -44.88 3.98 -6.37
C ASN A 51 -45.15 3.04 -5.17
N SER A 52 -46.30 2.37 -5.16
CA SER A 52 -46.69 1.41 -4.13
C SER A 52 -46.08 0.03 -4.37
N GLY A 53 -45.58 -0.63 -3.33
CA GLY A 53 -45.02 -1.98 -3.43
C GLY A 53 -43.64 -2.02 -4.08
N HIS A 54 -42.92 -0.90 -4.07
CA HIS A 54 -41.71 -0.69 -4.84
C HIS A 54 -40.52 -1.56 -4.39
N CYS A 55 -39.45 -1.55 -5.20
CA CYS A 55 -38.18 -2.25 -4.94
C CYS A 55 -37.03 -1.31 -4.51
N GLY A 56 -37.33 -0.04 -4.22
CA GLY A 56 -36.37 1.03 -3.95
C GLY A 56 -35.42 0.83 -2.78
N VAL A 57 -35.71 -0.11 -1.87
CA VAL A 57 -34.77 -0.50 -0.80
C VAL A 57 -33.49 -1.11 -1.36
N CYS A 58 -33.56 -1.85 -2.49
CA CYS A 58 -32.42 -2.55 -3.07
C CYS A 58 -32.01 -2.05 -4.46
N HIS A 59 -32.81 -1.20 -5.10
CA HIS A 59 -32.66 -0.83 -6.50
C HIS A 59 -32.79 0.68 -6.68
N PHE A 60 -32.02 1.24 -7.62
CA PHE A 60 -32.28 2.60 -8.08
C PHE A 60 -33.56 2.68 -8.92
N ASP A 61 -33.93 1.60 -9.62
CA ASP A 61 -35.23 1.50 -10.29
C ASP A 61 -36.29 0.96 -9.31
N PHE A 62 -37.27 1.79 -8.96
CA PHE A 62 -38.30 1.45 -7.98
C PHE A 62 -39.32 0.42 -8.49
N ASP A 63 -39.43 0.20 -9.81
CA ASP A 63 -40.21 -0.92 -10.36
C ASP A 63 -39.46 -2.27 -10.24
N GLY A 64 -38.17 -2.22 -9.88
CA GLY A 64 -37.28 -3.35 -9.70
C GLY A 64 -36.54 -3.76 -10.97
N GLY A 65 -35.39 -4.42 -10.78
CA GLY A 65 -34.42 -4.61 -11.86
C GLY A 65 -33.45 -3.44 -11.98
N GLY A 66 -32.57 -3.45 -13.00
CA GLY A 66 -31.56 -2.42 -13.17
C GLY A 66 -30.47 -2.39 -12.07
N PRO A 67 -29.65 -1.33 -12.04
CA PRO A 67 -28.57 -1.17 -11.06
C PRO A 67 -29.08 -1.20 -9.61
N ARG A 68 -28.33 -1.86 -8.75
CA ARG A 68 -28.60 -1.89 -7.32
C ARG A 68 -28.10 -0.61 -6.66
N ASN A 69 -28.84 -0.15 -5.66
CA ASN A 69 -28.29 0.84 -4.73
C ASN A 69 -27.27 0.14 -3.79
N PRO A 70 -26.42 0.88 -3.06
CA PRO A 70 -25.44 0.31 -2.15
C PRO A 70 -25.96 -0.79 -1.21
N TYR A 71 -27.12 -0.61 -0.56
CA TYR A 71 -27.76 -1.68 0.24
C TYR A 71 -28.03 -2.95 -0.58
N GLY A 72 -28.59 -2.79 -1.79
CA GLY A 72 -28.84 -3.89 -2.70
C GLY A 72 -27.57 -4.61 -3.14
N VAL A 73 -26.46 -3.89 -3.34
CA VAL A 73 -25.15 -4.46 -3.66
C VAL A 73 -24.66 -5.32 -2.49
N SER A 74 -24.76 -4.82 -1.26
CA SER A 74 -24.42 -5.58 -0.06
C SER A 74 -25.23 -6.88 0.05
N ILE A 75 -26.54 -6.84 -0.23
CA ILE A 75 -27.39 -8.04 -0.25
C ILE A 75 -26.94 -9.02 -1.34
N GLU A 76 -26.63 -8.52 -2.55
CA GLU A 76 -26.19 -9.36 -3.66
C GLU A 76 -24.87 -10.10 -3.37
N ALA A 77 -23.93 -9.43 -2.71
CA ALA A 77 -22.67 -10.05 -2.29
C ALA A 77 -22.91 -11.28 -1.39
N ARG A 78 -23.86 -11.22 -0.44
CA ARG A 78 -24.17 -12.33 0.47
C ARG A 78 -24.86 -13.48 -0.25
N LEU A 79 -25.77 -13.15 -1.17
CA LEU A 79 -26.43 -14.16 -2.00
C LEU A 79 -25.43 -14.86 -2.93
N ALA A 80 -24.45 -14.13 -3.48
CA ALA A 80 -23.35 -14.71 -4.25
C ALA A 80 -22.46 -15.63 -3.38
N ALA A 81 -22.29 -15.30 -2.10
CA ALA A 81 -21.63 -16.14 -1.10
C ALA A 81 -22.47 -17.35 -0.62
N GLY A 82 -23.64 -17.61 -1.23
CA GLY A 82 -24.46 -18.78 -0.97
C GLY A 82 -25.41 -18.66 0.24
N ARG A 83 -25.57 -17.46 0.81
CA ARG A 83 -26.55 -17.20 1.87
C ARG A 83 -27.98 -17.26 1.32
N SER A 84 -28.93 -17.66 2.18
CA SER A 84 -30.36 -17.49 1.91
C SER A 84 -30.75 -16.01 1.97
N ASN A 85 -31.96 -15.65 1.48
CA ASN A 85 -32.41 -14.25 1.52
C ASN A 85 -32.57 -13.73 2.96
N ASP A 86 -33.06 -14.57 3.88
CA ASP A 86 -33.23 -14.19 5.29
C ASP A 86 -31.86 -13.97 5.96
N GLU A 87 -30.87 -14.82 5.65
CA GLU A 87 -29.49 -14.65 6.12
C GLU A 87 -28.81 -13.43 5.51
N ALA A 88 -29.00 -13.17 4.21
CA ALA A 88 -28.41 -12.02 3.53
C ALA A 88 -28.90 -10.69 4.12
N VAL A 89 -30.19 -10.58 4.43
CA VAL A 89 -30.77 -9.40 5.10
C VAL A 89 -30.25 -9.24 6.52
N ALA A 90 -30.05 -10.33 7.25
CA ALA A 90 -29.50 -10.28 8.61
C ALA A 90 -27.99 -9.95 8.63
N ASP A 91 -27.22 -10.46 7.67
CA ASP A 91 -25.77 -10.27 7.60
C ASP A 91 -25.37 -8.81 7.31
N VAL A 92 -26.23 -8.03 6.65
CA VAL A 92 -25.95 -6.61 6.32
C VAL A 92 -26.52 -5.63 7.34
N GLU A 93 -27.21 -6.09 8.38
CA GLU A 93 -27.96 -5.25 9.31
C GLU A 93 -27.11 -4.15 9.97
N PHE A 94 -25.84 -4.41 10.24
CA PHE A 94 -24.92 -3.45 10.88
C PHE A 94 -23.92 -2.79 9.93
N GLU A 95 -24.12 -2.93 8.62
CA GLU A 95 -23.36 -2.17 7.63
C GLU A 95 -23.98 -0.78 7.43
N ASP A 96 -23.14 0.24 7.26
CA ASP A 96 -23.52 1.53 6.68
C ASP A 96 -23.30 1.42 5.18
N ALA A 97 -24.35 1.01 4.45
CA ALA A 97 -24.18 0.56 3.07
C ALA A 97 -23.96 1.72 2.10
N ASP A 98 -24.57 2.89 2.33
CA ASP A 98 -24.37 4.06 1.49
C ASP A 98 -23.37 5.07 2.05
N ALA A 99 -22.76 4.81 3.21
CA ALA A 99 -21.75 5.64 3.84
C ALA A 99 -22.29 7.05 4.14
N ASP A 100 -23.46 7.12 4.78
CA ASP A 100 -24.08 8.35 5.26
C ASP A 100 -23.91 8.56 6.79
N GLY A 101 -23.26 7.61 7.47
CA GLY A 101 -22.95 7.65 8.89
C GLY A 101 -23.86 6.76 9.75
N PHE A 102 -24.88 6.13 9.16
CA PHE A 102 -25.84 5.29 9.86
C PHE A 102 -25.84 3.88 9.29
N ASN A 103 -25.85 2.87 10.18
CA ASN A 103 -26.01 1.50 9.70
C ASN A 103 -27.47 1.21 9.35
N ASN A 104 -27.66 0.21 8.49
CA ASN A 104 -28.96 -0.21 7.97
C ASN A 104 -29.98 -0.49 9.10
N PHE A 105 -29.56 -1.03 10.24
CA PHE A 105 -30.43 -1.29 11.37
C PHE A 105 -31.02 -0.01 11.95
N VAL A 106 -30.18 1.01 12.17
CA VAL A 106 -30.59 2.31 12.68
C VAL A 106 -31.55 2.96 11.70
N GLU A 107 -31.17 3.00 10.43
CA GLU A 107 -31.98 3.57 9.37
C GLU A 107 -33.36 2.93 9.26
N ILE A 108 -33.44 1.60 9.34
CA ILE A 108 -34.70 0.87 9.13
C ILE A 108 -35.58 0.87 10.40
N THR A 109 -35.00 0.94 11.60
CA THR A 109 -35.73 0.62 12.84
C THR A 109 -35.78 1.71 13.89
N ASP A 110 -34.87 2.70 13.85
CA ASP A 110 -34.70 3.65 14.96
C ASP A 110 -35.64 4.85 14.90
N THR A 111 -36.94 4.54 14.99
CA THR A 111 -38.05 5.50 15.10
C THR A 111 -38.10 6.23 16.44
N ALA A 112 -37.24 5.86 17.40
CA ALA A 112 -37.18 6.49 18.71
C ALA A 112 -36.28 7.73 18.69
N ASN A 113 -35.14 7.63 17.99
CA ASN A 113 -34.11 8.67 17.98
C ASN A 113 -34.18 9.56 16.73
N PHE A 114 -34.78 9.10 15.64
CA PHE A 114 -34.86 9.87 14.40
C PHE A 114 -36.32 10.06 13.98
N SER A 115 -36.73 11.32 13.80
CA SER A 115 -38.12 11.63 13.46
C SER A 115 -38.52 11.22 12.04
N ASN A 116 -37.55 10.98 11.17
CA ASN A 116 -37.77 10.63 9.77
C ASN A 116 -37.42 9.15 9.46
N THR A 117 -37.04 8.32 10.42
CA THR A 117 -36.85 6.89 10.14
C THR A 117 -38.22 6.20 10.08
N PRO A 118 -38.38 5.15 9.24
CA PRO A 118 -37.32 4.45 8.50
C PRO A 118 -36.73 5.17 7.26
N THR A 119 -35.42 5.33 7.15
CA THR A 119 -34.77 5.89 5.93
C THR A 119 -34.34 4.79 4.96
N PHE A 120 -34.05 5.16 3.71
CA PHE A 120 -33.65 4.23 2.68
C PHE A 120 -32.17 3.85 2.82
N PRO A 121 -31.83 2.62 3.25
CA PRO A 121 -30.47 2.24 3.67
C PRO A 121 -29.41 2.17 2.56
N GLY A 122 -29.80 2.55 1.34
CA GLY A 122 -28.91 2.59 0.19
C GLY A 122 -29.02 3.90 -0.58
N LEU A 123 -29.78 4.89 -0.07
CA LEU A 123 -30.01 6.15 -0.76
C LEU A 123 -29.66 7.33 0.14
N LYS A 124 -28.64 8.08 -0.26
CA LYS A 124 -28.22 9.34 0.37
C LYS A 124 -28.39 10.52 -0.57
N GLU A 125 -28.18 11.73 -0.04
CA GLU A 125 -28.30 12.98 -0.81
C GLU A 125 -27.51 12.95 -2.13
N SER A 126 -26.30 12.39 -2.13
CA SER A 126 -25.44 12.37 -3.31
C SER A 126 -25.81 11.33 -4.37
N ASN A 127 -26.62 10.31 -4.06
CA ASN A 127 -26.94 9.22 -5.00
C ASN A 127 -28.45 9.11 -5.33
N HIS A 128 -29.34 9.74 -4.55
CA HIS A 128 -30.80 9.60 -4.76
C HIS A 128 -31.29 10.12 -6.11
N GLY A 129 -30.54 11.05 -6.73
CA GLY A 129 -30.80 11.52 -8.10
C GLY A 129 -30.73 10.43 -9.17
N GLY A 130 -30.12 9.27 -8.85
CA GLY A 130 -30.13 8.08 -9.70
C GLY A 130 -31.42 7.26 -9.65
N ALA A 131 -32.34 7.56 -8.71
CA ALA A 131 -33.58 6.81 -8.56
C ALA A 131 -34.56 7.06 -9.72
N GLN A 132 -35.22 6.00 -10.17
CA GLN A 132 -36.14 5.98 -11.31
C GLN A 132 -37.50 5.40 -10.90
N ASN A 133 -38.55 5.77 -11.64
CA ASN A 133 -39.93 5.31 -11.43
C ASN A 133 -40.50 5.66 -10.03
N VAL A 134 -40.05 6.78 -9.47
CA VAL A 134 -40.50 7.34 -8.19
C VAL A 134 -40.38 8.87 -8.25
N ASP A 135 -41.19 9.59 -7.47
CA ASP A 135 -41.00 11.03 -7.29
C ASP A 135 -39.85 11.27 -6.30
N LEU A 136 -38.75 11.88 -6.76
CA LEU A 136 -37.58 12.16 -5.92
C LEU A 136 -37.91 13.06 -4.72
N ALA A 137 -38.94 13.90 -4.82
CA ALA A 137 -39.39 14.72 -3.70
C ALA A 137 -39.98 13.89 -2.55
N GLU A 138 -40.48 12.68 -2.83
CA GLU A 138 -40.96 11.74 -1.80
C GLU A 138 -39.80 11.05 -1.08
N LEU A 139 -38.63 10.95 -1.71
CA LEU A 139 -37.42 10.35 -1.13
C LEU A 139 -36.66 11.32 -0.23
N ALA A 140 -36.65 12.61 -0.58
CA ALA A 140 -35.78 13.62 0.03
C ALA A 140 -35.86 13.71 1.57
N ALA A 141 -37.02 13.38 2.17
CA ALA A 141 -37.18 13.40 3.63
C ALA A 141 -36.65 12.13 4.33
N TYR A 142 -36.29 11.09 3.58
CA TYR A 142 -36.03 9.74 4.05
C TYR A 142 -34.70 9.18 3.51
N LEU A 143 -33.76 10.06 3.16
CA LEU A 143 -32.45 9.68 2.66
C LEU A 143 -31.52 9.29 3.81
N THR A 144 -31.35 10.19 4.78
CA THR A 144 -30.48 9.98 5.94
C THR A 144 -31.26 10.20 7.22
N PRO A 145 -31.08 9.39 8.28
CA PRO A 145 -31.70 9.62 9.58
C PRO A 145 -31.48 11.06 10.06
N SER A 146 -32.57 11.74 10.37
CA SER A 146 -32.60 13.15 10.73
C SER A 146 -33.79 13.47 11.65
N GLY A 147 -33.54 14.37 12.60
CA GLY A 147 -34.61 14.98 13.41
C GLY A 147 -34.78 14.47 14.84
N ALA A 148 -33.71 14.07 15.51
CA ALA A 148 -33.49 14.58 16.86
C ALA A 148 -32.33 15.57 16.81
N THR A 149 -32.56 16.75 17.40
CA THR A 149 -31.55 17.74 17.74
C THR A 149 -30.72 17.24 18.92
N ASP A 150 -30.20 16.02 18.82
CA ASP A 150 -29.25 15.58 19.82
C ASP A 150 -27.97 16.38 19.60
N THR A 151 -27.67 17.24 20.56
CA THR A 151 -26.48 18.10 20.60
C THR A 151 -25.64 17.78 21.81
N ASP A 152 -26.08 16.84 22.64
CA ASP A 152 -25.44 16.50 23.89
C ASP A 152 -24.41 15.40 23.62
N PRO A 153 -23.11 15.63 23.84
CA PRO A 153 -22.13 14.60 23.55
C PRO A 153 -22.20 13.43 24.54
N PRO A 154 -21.77 12.21 24.13
CA PRO A 154 -21.64 11.07 25.01
C PRO A 154 -20.86 11.34 26.30
N VAL A 155 -21.31 10.76 27.41
CA VAL A 155 -20.56 10.77 28.66
C VAL A 155 -19.66 9.53 28.71
N VAL A 156 -18.35 9.74 28.81
CA VAL A 156 -17.35 8.67 28.79
C VAL A 156 -16.52 8.67 30.08
N ALA A 157 -16.25 7.48 30.63
CA ALA A 157 -15.32 7.29 31.72
C ALA A 157 -14.44 6.06 31.46
N VAL A 158 -13.13 6.23 31.59
CA VAL A 158 -12.15 5.14 31.44
C VAL A 158 -11.96 4.44 32.79
N LEU A 159 -12.10 3.13 32.79
CA LEU A 159 -12.00 2.29 33.98
C LEU A 159 -10.63 1.57 34.06
N VAL A 160 -10.10 1.20 32.90
CA VAL A 160 -8.78 0.55 32.74
C VAL A 160 -8.09 1.20 31.54
N PRO A 161 -6.83 1.65 31.67
CA PRO A 161 -5.91 1.44 32.80
C PRO A 161 -6.25 2.27 34.05
N THR A 162 -5.82 1.75 35.21
CA THR A 162 -6.00 2.41 36.52
C THR A 162 -4.76 3.21 36.89
N ALA A 163 -4.91 4.18 37.82
CA ALA A 163 -3.81 5.02 38.28
C ALA A 163 -2.56 4.21 38.68
N GLY A 164 -1.43 4.54 38.06
CA GLY A 164 -0.14 3.92 38.35
C GLY A 164 0.03 2.49 37.81
N ALA A 165 -0.87 2.02 36.94
CA ALA A 165 -0.67 0.76 36.23
C ALA A 165 0.65 0.78 35.44
N VAL A 166 1.30 -0.37 35.35
CA VAL A 166 2.49 -0.58 34.51
C VAL A 166 2.12 -1.59 33.43
N ILE A 167 2.19 -1.14 32.18
CA ILE A 167 1.82 -1.91 30.99
C ILE A 167 3.08 -2.24 30.22
N THR A 168 3.21 -3.49 29.79
CA THR A 168 4.32 -3.90 28.93
C THR A 168 4.13 -3.30 27.54
N ALA A 169 5.17 -2.66 26.98
CA ALA A 169 5.16 -2.25 25.58
C ALA A 169 4.99 -3.45 24.63
N GLU A 170 4.40 -3.19 23.47
CA GLU A 170 4.16 -4.16 22.40
C GLU A 170 3.31 -5.37 22.87
N ALA A 171 2.43 -5.12 23.83
CA ALA A 171 1.52 -6.11 24.37
C ALA A 171 0.08 -5.63 24.24
N THR A 172 -0.80 -6.55 23.85
CA THR A 172 -2.24 -6.35 23.92
C THR A 172 -2.70 -6.28 25.36
N THR A 173 -3.38 -5.19 25.72
CA THR A 173 -3.87 -4.92 27.07
C THR A 173 -5.37 -4.64 27.06
N PRO A 174 -6.16 -5.24 27.95
CA PRO A 174 -7.58 -4.94 28.04
C PRO A 174 -7.79 -3.49 28.53
N VAL A 175 -8.50 -2.72 27.73
CA VAL A 175 -9.02 -1.38 28.06
C VAL A 175 -10.50 -1.50 28.35
N GLN A 176 -10.98 -0.81 29.39
CA GLN A 176 -12.38 -0.84 29.80
C GLN A 176 -12.90 0.57 30.03
N TRP A 177 -14.13 0.82 29.60
CA TRP A 177 -14.77 2.13 29.72
C TRP A 177 -16.28 1.99 29.91
N THR A 178 -16.91 3.08 30.32
CA THR A 178 -18.34 3.31 30.12
C THR A 178 -18.51 4.46 29.15
N ALA A 179 -19.33 4.29 28.11
CA ALA A 179 -19.78 5.37 27.25
C ALA A 179 -21.30 5.28 27.14
N THR A 180 -22.00 6.36 27.50
CA THR A 180 -23.45 6.43 27.45
C THR A 180 -23.86 7.75 26.85
N ASP A 181 -24.82 7.71 25.95
CA ASP A 181 -25.55 8.88 25.50
C ASP A 181 -27.04 8.66 25.74
N ALA A 182 -27.73 9.73 26.16
CA ALA A 182 -29.14 9.70 26.50
C ALA A 182 -30.06 10.16 25.36
N GLY A 183 -29.49 10.79 24.33
CA GLY A 183 -30.16 11.20 23.12
C GLY A 183 -30.15 10.09 22.09
N SER A 184 -29.25 10.21 21.11
CA SER A 184 -29.13 9.37 19.93
C SER A 184 -28.37 8.06 20.18
N GLY A 185 -27.75 7.88 21.34
CA GLY A 185 -26.97 6.70 21.69
C GLY A 185 -25.58 6.69 21.05
N VAL A 186 -24.67 5.87 21.58
CA VAL A 186 -23.27 5.84 21.11
C VAL A 186 -23.14 5.02 19.82
N ALA A 187 -22.67 5.66 18.75
CA ALA A 187 -22.43 5.06 17.45
C ALA A 187 -21.07 4.35 17.38
N SER A 188 -20.00 5.01 17.83
CA SER A 188 -18.64 4.47 17.70
C SER A 188 -17.71 4.89 18.84
N ILE A 189 -16.62 4.12 18.99
CA ILE A 189 -15.54 4.34 19.94
C ILE A 189 -14.21 4.49 19.21
N ALA A 190 -13.37 5.40 19.69
CA ALA A 190 -11.98 5.55 19.29
C ALA A 190 -11.05 5.67 20.51
N PHE A 191 -9.78 5.31 20.33
CA PHE A 191 -8.74 5.40 21.35
C PHE A 191 -7.63 6.32 20.91
N GLU A 192 -7.22 7.24 21.79
CA GLU A 192 -6.03 8.07 21.60
C GLU A 192 -5.08 7.92 22.79
N LEU A 193 -3.79 8.05 22.54
CA LEU A 193 -2.75 7.99 23.56
C LEU A 193 -1.99 9.30 23.60
N SER A 194 -1.76 9.81 24.81
CA SER A 194 -0.87 10.94 25.05
C SER A 194 0.27 10.52 25.96
N ASP A 195 1.46 10.91 25.53
CA ASP A 195 2.73 10.58 26.13
C ASP A 195 3.48 11.82 26.68
N ASP A 196 2.83 12.98 26.63
CA ASP A 196 3.37 14.29 27.01
C ASP A 196 2.46 15.05 28.01
N GLY A 197 1.63 14.30 28.74
CA GLY A 197 0.74 14.85 29.75
C GLY A 197 -0.55 15.47 29.20
N GLY A 198 -1.01 14.99 28.04
CA GLY A 198 -2.28 15.38 27.43
C GLY A 198 -2.19 16.54 26.45
N VAL A 199 -0.97 16.92 26.03
CA VAL A 199 -0.77 18.05 25.11
C VAL A 199 -1.01 17.61 23.67
N HIS A 200 -0.41 16.50 23.26
CA HIS A 200 -0.64 15.87 21.97
C HIS A 200 -1.22 14.47 22.15
N TRP A 201 -1.96 14.02 21.12
CA TRP A 201 -2.72 12.77 21.13
C TRP A 201 -2.48 12.01 19.83
N LYS A 202 -2.09 10.74 19.92
CA LYS A 202 -1.91 9.81 18.80
C LYS A 202 -3.09 8.83 18.77
N ARG A 203 -3.80 8.75 17.64
CA ARG A 203 -4.90 7.80 17.43
C ARG A 203 -4.34 6.37 17.40
N LEU A 204 -4.91 5.47 18.19
CA LEU A 204 -4.53 4.04 18.25
C LEU A 204 -5.58 3.11 17.63
N ALA A 205 -6.86 3.48 17.68
CA ALA A 205 -7.92 2.79 16.96
C ALA A 205 -9.15 3.69 16.80
N GLN A 206 -10.01 3.38 15.83
CA GLN A 206 -11.25 4.12 15.55
C GLN A 206 -12.33 3.22 14.96
N GLY A 207 -13.58 3.70 14.96
CA GLY A 207 -14.72 2.99 14.38
C GLY A 207 -15.10 1.70 15.12
N LEU A 208 -14.80 1.63 16.42
CA LEU A 208 -15.05 0.43 17.22
C LEU A 208 -16.48 0.44 17.82
N PRO A 209 -17.11 -0.73 18.01
CA PRO A 209 -18.39 -0.81 18.70
C PRO A 209 -18.25 -0.48 20.20
N ASN A 210 -19.30 0.10 20.79
CA ASN A 210 -19.35 0.40 22.23
C ASN A 210 -19.64 -0.85 23.09
N THR A 211 -18.66 -1.75 23.19
CA THR A 211 -18.74 -3.01 23.97
C THR A 211 -18.35 -2.82 25.44
N GLY A 212 -17.79 -1.67 25.81
CA GLY A 212 -17.22 -1.38 27.13
C GLY A 212 -15.88 -2.07 27.42
N THR A 213 -15.34 -2.85 26.48
CA THR A 213 -14.02 -3.49 26.60
C THR A 213 -13.39 -3.71 25.22
N PHE A 214 -12.08 -3.51 25.12
CA PHE A 214 -11.31 -3.72 23.90
C PHE A 214 -9.87 -4.11 24.25
N ASP A 215 -9.33 -5.07 23.52
CA ASP A 215 -7.95 -5.54 23.67
C ASP A 215 -7.05 -4.66 22.79
N LEU A 216 -6.50 -3.60 23.40
CA LEU A 216 -5.72 -2.58 22.70
C LEU A 216 -4.24 -2.96 22.67
N PHE A 217 -3.62 -2.91 21.49
CA PHE A 217 -2.17 -3.06 21.37
C PHE A 217 -1.48 -1.80 21.90
N MET A 218 -0.59 -1.95 22.89
CA MET A 218 0.14 -0.82 23.47
C MET A 218 1.45 -0.58 22.71
N PRO A 219 1.62 0.53 21.97
CA PRO A 219 2.84 0.80 21.22
C PRO A 219 4.06 0.98 22.15
N HIS A 220 5.26 0.81 21.60
CA HIS A 220 6.52 1.02 22.33
C HIS A 220 6.85 2.52 22.48
N LEU A 221 6.04 3.20 23.28
CA LEU A 221 6.22 4.59 23.72
C LEU A 221 6.43 4.56 25.24
N PRO A 222 7.64 4.24 25.72
CA PRO A 222 7.90 4.06 27.14
C PRO A 222 7.70 5.36 27.93
N GLY A 223 7.43 5.23 29.24
CA GLY A 223 7.24 6.37 30.13
C GLY A 223 5.78 6.58 30.53
N ALA A 224 5.47 7.78 31.04
CA ALA A 224 4.15 8.11 31.56
C ALA A 224 3.17 8.37 30.41
N GLN A 225 1.97 7.81 30.51
CA GLN A 225 0.97 7.80 29.45
C GLN A 225 -0.43 8.12 29.99
N ILE A 226 -1.29 8.66 29.13
CA ILE A 226 -2.72 8.88 29.35
C ILE A 226 -3.46 8.33 28.14
N LEU A 227 -4.48 7.50 28.37
CA LEU A 227 -5.33 6.95 27.32
C LEU A 227 -6.66 7.71 27.31
N ARG A 228 -7.09 8.20 26.15
CA ARG A 228 -8.39 8.79 25.93
C ARG A 228 -9.28 7.82 25.18
N VAL A 229 -10.52 7.71 25.65
CA VAL A 229 -11.61 7.04 24.95
C VAL A 229 -12.54 8.11 24.44
N ILE A 230 -12.73 8.17 23.13
CA ILE A 230 -13.69 9.05 22.46
C ILE A 230 -14.91 8.21 22.09
N ALA A 231 -16.09 8.72 22.37
CA ALA A 231 -17.35 8.16 21.92
C ALA A 231 -18.05 9.19 21.05
N THR A 232 -18.47 8.77 19.86
CA THR A 232 -19.28 9.55 18.93
C THR A 232 -20.70 8.99 18.96
N ASP A 233 -21.70 9.84 19.15
CA ASP A 233 -23.11 9.43 19.10
C ASP A 233 -23.63 9.32 17.65
N ASN A 234 -24.87 8.86 17.49
CA ASN A 234 -25.50 8.78 16.16
C ASN A 234 -25.91 10.16 15.61
N ALA A 235 -25.74 11.25 16.35
CA ALA A 235 -25.90 12.63 15.86
C ALA A 235 -24.55 13.31 15.54
N ALA A 236 -23.46 12.54 15.54
CA ALA A 236 -22.08 12.98 15.32
C ALA A 236 -21.52 13.94 16.39
N ASN A 237 -22.10 14.00 17.59
CA ASN A 237 -21.47 14.69 18.72
C ASN A 237 -20.40 13.78 19.35
N GLU A 238 -19.27 14.38 19.75
CA GLU A 238 -18.15 13.67 20.34
C GLU A 238 -17.97 14.01 21.82
N GLY A 239 -17.98 12.97 22.66
CA GLY A 239 -17.60 13.04 24.06
C GLY A 239 -16.37 12.19 24.33
N HIS A 240 -15.59 12.52 25.36
CA HIS A 240 -14.41 11.75 25.71
C HIS A 240 -14.21 11.62 27.22
N GLY A 241 -13.43 10.61 27.59
CA GLY A 241 -12.93 10.40 28.93
C GLY A 241 -11.47 9.99 28.88
N ASP A 242 -10.68 10.50 29.80
CA ASP A 242 -9.26 10.21 29.91
C ASP A 242 -9.02 9.24 31.08
N SER A 243 -8.06 8.33 30.92
CA SER A 243 -7.62 7.43 31.98
C SER A 243 -6.86 8.20 33.06
N ASP A 244 -6.74 7.59 34.24
CA ASP A 244 -5.66 7.98 35.12
C ASP A 244 -4.30 7.72 34.44
N GLY A 245 -3.26 8.42 34.89
CA GLY A 245 -1.90 8.20 34.37
C GLY A 245 -1.38 6.80 34.66
N PHE A 246 -0.77 6.18 33.65
CA PHE A 246 -0.10 4.87 33.74
C PHE A 246 1.30 4.94 33.14
N THR A 247 2.05 3.84 33.18
CA THR A 247 3.41 3.77 32.64
C THR A 247 3.55 2.61 31.67
N VAL A 248 4.14 2.86 30.50
CA VAL A 248 4.53 1.84 29.54
C VAL A 248 6.01 1.50 29.73
N THR A 249 6.34 0.21 29.77
CA THR A 249 7.72 -0.25 29.96
C THR A 249 8.53 -0.13 28.68
N GLN A 250 9.84 0.08 28.79
CA GLN A 250 10.75 -0.04 27.66
C GLN A 250 11.04 -1.52 27.32
N ARG A 251 11.15 -1.83 26.03
CA ARG A 251 11.62 -3.12 25.52
C ARG A 251 13.15 -3.11 25.39
N PRO A 252 13.87 -4.15 25.85
CA PRO A 252 15.32 -4.21 25.68
C PRO A 252 15.71 -4.54 24.23
N GLY A 253 16.84 -3.99 23.79
CA GLY A 253 17.50 -4.26 22.52
C GLY A 253 19.01 -4.02 22.64
N VAL A 254 19.77 -4.33 21.59
CA VAL A 254 21.20 -3.95 21.52
C VAL A 254 21.32 -2.43 21.45
N ALA A 255 20.58 -1.81 20.53
CA ALA A 255 20.26 -0.39 20.56
C ALA A 255 18.84 -0.26 21.16
N PRO A 256 18.65 0.39 22.30
CA PRO A 256 17.36 0.43 22.98
C PRO A 256 16.44 1.52 22.38
N THR A 257 16.21 1.46 21.06
CA THR A 257 15.31 2.35 20.31
C THR A 257 13.85 2.12 20.69
N THR A 258 13.01 3.10 20.39
CA THR A 258 11.58 3.19 20.64
C THR A 258 10.86 3.63 19.38
N LEU A 259 9.53 3.64 19.38
CA LEU A 259 8.77 4.13 18.22
C LEU A 259 9.05 5.61 17.91
N ARG A 260 9.45 6.42 18.90
CA ARG A 260 9.78 7.84 18.69
C ARG A 260 11.00 8.03 17.81
N ASP A 261 11.96 7.12 17.89
CA ASP A 261 13.19 7.19 17.08
C ASP A 261 12.92 7.05 15.58
N PHE A 262 11.70 6.60 15.23
CA PHE A 262 11.20 6.44 13.86
C PHE A 262 10.01 7.37 13.55
N ASP A 263 9.68 8.34 14.42
CA ASP A 263 8.69 9.38 14.11
C ASP A 263 9.22 10.26 12.96
N LEU A 264 8.54 10.21 11.80
CA LEU A 264 8.97 10.87 10.55
C LEU A 264 7.84 11.71 9.92
N PRO A 265 8.16 12.76 9.13
CA PRO A 265 7.18 13.60 8.42
C PRO A 265 6.25 12.85 7.46
N GLY A 266 5.17 13.50 7.04
CA GLY A 266 4.18 12.96 6.09
C GLY A 266 2.85 12.60 6.74
N THR A 267 1.98 11.92 5.99
CA THR A 267 0.75 11.35 6.52
C THR A 267 1.09 10.38 7.65
N GLN A 268 0.42 10.53 8.79
CA GLN A 268 0.58 9.68 9.97
C GLN A 268 -0.50 8.59 10.00
N PRO A 269 -0.36 7.53 10.82
CA PRO A 269 -1.39 6.51 10.92
C PRO A 269 -2.76 7.10 11.29
N PHE A 270 -3.82 6.58 10.68
CA PHE A 270 -5.19 7.10 10.63
C PHE A 270 -5.39 8.43 9.87
N GLY A 271 -4.36 8.98 9.24
CA GLY A 271 -4.42 10.26 8.51
C GLY A 271 -4.68 10.16 7.01
N GLY A 272 -4.53 8.97 6.40
CA GLY A 272 -4.61 8.77 4.94
C GLY A 272 -5.98 8.30 4.41
N GLY A 273 -7.00 8.24 5.26
CA GLY A 273 -8.27 7.58 4.94
C GLY A 273 -8.13 6.05 4.83
N LEU A 274 -9.22 5.37 4.50
CA LEU A 274 -9.22 3.91 4.30
C LEU A 274 -8.85 3.58 2.85
N ALA A 275 -7.99 2.58 2.65
CA ALA A 275 -7.64 2.08 1.33
C ALA A 275 -8.58 0.93 0.91
N GLU A 276 -8.95 0.91 -0.36
CA GLU A 276 -9.70 -0.21 -0.94
C GLU A 276 -8.81 -1.47 -1.08
N ASP A 277 -9.43 -2.65 -1.02
CA ASP A 277 -8.73 -3.90 -1.31
C ASP A 277 -8.54 -4.04 -2.83
N PRO A 278 -7.28 -4.03 -3.34
CA PRO A 278 -7.04 -4.08 -4.78
C PRO A 278 -7.51 -5.39 -5.43
N THR A 279 -7.57 -6.47 -4.66
CA THR A 279 -7.99 -7.81 -5.12
C THR A 279 -9.51 -8.00 -5.11
N GLN A 280 -10.26 -7.02 -4.63
CA GLN A 280 -11.72 -7.03 -4.65
C GLN A 280 -12.29 -5.89 -5.49
N THR A 281 -11.76 -4.67 -5.33
CA THR A 281 -12.33 -3.47 -5.95
C THR A 281 -11.65 -3.15 -7.29
N CYS A 282 -10.33 -3.01 -7.30
CA CYS A 282 -9.61 -2.56 -8.49
C CYS A 282 -9.60 -3.62 -9.60
N ILE A 283 -9.43 -4.89 -9.23
CA ILE A 283 -9.40 -6.03 -10.17
C ILE A 283 -10.64 -6.09 -11.08
N ALA A 284 -11.80 -5.65 -10.61
CA ALA A 284 -13.07 -5.73 -11.34
C ALA A 284 -13.01 -5.02 -12.71
N CYS A 285 -12.20 -3.96 -12.82
CA CYS A 285 -12.00 -3.20 -14.06
C CYS A 285 -10.55 -3.24 -14.55
N HIS A 286 -9.57 -3.41 -13.66
CA HIS A 286 -8.14 -3.35 -13.98
C HIS A 286 -7.44 -4.72 -14.00
N GLY A 287 -8.20 -5.81 -14.12
CA GLY A 287 -7.68 -7.16 -14.28
C GLY A 287 -8.61 -8.09 -15.08
N GLU A 288 -8.12 -9.30 -15.35
CA GLU A 288 -8.83 -10.41 -16.01
C GLU A 288 -9.27 -10.16 -17.47
N TYR A 289 -8.68 -9.19 -18.17
CA TYR A 289 -8.98 -8.86 -19.56
C TYR A 289 -7.81 -9.07 -20.53
N ASP A 290 -6.56 -8.81 -20.12
CA ASP A 290 -5.36 -9.00 -20.94
C ASP A 290 -4.10 -9.05 -20.07
N THR A 291 -3.61 -10.26 -19.76
CA THR A 291 -2.45 -10.46 -18.87
C THR A 291 -1.15 -9.84 -19.37
N ASP A 292 -1.05 -9.50 -20.66
CA ASP A 292 0.16 -8.90 -21.24
C ASP A 292 0.28 -7.41 -20.92
N VAL A 293 -0.84 -6.72 -20.62
CA VAL A 293 -0.86 -5.26 -20.41
C VAL A 293 -1.66 -4.81 -19.19
N GLU A 294 -2.54 -5.65 -18.65
CA GLU A 294 -3.41 -5.24 -17.54
C GLU A 294 -2.63 -4.97 -16.25
N PRO A 295 -3.04 -3.95 -15.45
CA PRO A 295 -2.34 -3.60 -14.22
C PRO A 295 -2.31 -4.73 -13.20
N HIS A 296 -3.46 -5.35 -12.88
CA HIS A 296 -3.57 -6.25 -11.73
C HIS A 296 -2.67 -7.50 -11.86
N PHE A 297 -2.70 -8.21 -12.99
CA PHE A 297 -1.86 -9.40 -13.18
C PHE A 297 -0.36 -9.09 -13.08
N ASN A 298 0.06 -7.96 -13.67
CA ASN A 298 1.46 -7.56 -13.68
C ASN A 298 1.95 -7.11 -12.30
N TRP A 299 1.16 -6.29 -11.60
CA TRP A 299 1.43 -5.83 -10.25
C TRP A 299 1.43 -6.99 -9.25
N ARG A 300 0.40 -7.86 -9.28
CA ARG A 300 0.25 -8.96 -8.33
C ARG A 300 1.38 -9.98 -8.47
N GLY A 301 1.91 -10.16 -9.67
CA GLY A 301 3.12 -10.95 -9.92
C GLY A 301 4.41 -10.33 -9.36
N SER A 302 4.46 -9.01 -9.23
CA SER A 302 5.66 -8.26 -8.87
C SER A 302 5.99 -8.30 -7.39
N MET A 303 7.22 -7.93 -7.02
CA MET A 303 7.58 -7.81 -5.61
C MET A 303 6.86 -6.65 -4.89
N MET A 304 6.26 -5.69 -5.61
CA MET A 304 5.43 -4.66 -4.97
C MET A 304 4.16 -5.27 -4.37
N GLY A 305 3.46 -6.14 -5.12
CA GLY A 305 2.30 -6.90 -4.64
C GLY A 305 2.64 -8.05 -3.68
N GLN A 306 3.93 -8.34 -3.47
CA GLN A 306 4.43 -9.40 -2.59
C GLN A 306 5.31 -8.87 -1.45
N ALA A 307 5.36 -7.55 -1.23
CA ALA A 307 6.33 -6.93 -0.33
C ALA A 307 6.20 -7.40 1.14
N MET A 308 4.99 -7.77 1.57
CA MET A 308 4.73 -8.39 2.88
C MET A 308 4.62 -9.91 2.86
N ARG A 309 4.71 -10.53 1.68
CA ARG A 309 4.81 -11.99 1.52
C ARG A 309 6.25 -12.43 1.31
N ASP A 310 7.24 -11.58 1.50
CA ASP A 310 8.64 -11.95 1.37
C ASP A 310 9.19 -12.56 2.69
N PRO A 311 9.48 -13.88 2.74
CA PRO A 311 10.00 -14.51 3.96
C PRO A 311 11.42 -14.05 4.32
N LEU A 312 12.22 -13.58 3.36
CA LEU A 312 13.53 -12.99 3.64
C LEU A 312 13.35 -11.65 4.35
N PHE A 313 12.47 -10.79 3.83
CA PHE A 313 12.12 -9.52 4.46
C PHE A 313 11.59 -9.72 5.88
N ILE A 314 10.62 -10.62 6.08
CA ILE A 314 10.04 -10.89 7.42
C ILE A 314 11.12 -11.34 8.41
N ALA A 315 12.00 -12.26 7.98
CA ALA A 315 13.10 -12.73 8.83
C ALA A 315 14.07 -11.59 9.18
N MET A 316 14.38 -10.72 8.22
CA MET A 316 15.25 -9.57 8.41
C MET A 316 14.64 -8.51 9.33
N MET A 317 13.37 -8.15 9.12
CA MET A 317 12.64 -7.23 9.99
C MET A 317 12.60 -7.77 11.42
N ARG A 318 12.39 -9.09 11.59
CA ARG A 318 12.47 -9.73 12.91
C ARG A 318 13.84 -9.56 13.57
N VAL A 319 14.93 -9.78 12.83
CA VAL A 319 16.30 -9.58 13.36
C VAL A 319 16.55 -8.10 13.68
N ALA A 320 16.11 -7.18 12.82
CA ALA A 320 16.22 -5.75 13.06
C ALA A 320 15.49 -5.34 14.34
N GLU A 321 14.25 -5.81 14.53
CA GLU A 321 13.45 -5.62 15.74
C GLU A 321 14.10 -6.18 17.01
N GLU A 322 14.83 -7.30 16.92
CA GLU A 322 15.58 -7.85 18.07
C GLU A 322 16.81 -7.03 18.43
N LEU A 323 17.46 -6.41 17.43
CA LEU A 323 18.64 -5.57 17.63
C LEU A 323 18.29 -4.15 18.05
N ALA A 324 17.30 -3.55 17.41
CA ALA A 324 16.81 -2.19 17.59
C ALA A 324 15.27 -2.23 17.58
N PRO A 325 14.61 -2.37 18.75
CA PRO A 325 13.16 -2.45 18.86
C PRO A 325 12.46 -1.27 18.17
N SER A 326 11.28 -1.53 17.62
CA SER A 326 10.45 -0.56 16.89
C SER A 326 10.99 -0.09 15.53
N SER A 327 12.17 -0.56 15.10
CA SER A 327 12.72 -0.27 13.76
C SER A 327 11.87 -0.81 12.61
N GLY A 328 11.03 -1.82 12.87
CA GLY A 328 10.07 -2.36 11.94
C GLY A 328 9.01 -1.34 11.50
N ASP A 329 8.76 -0.27 12.26
CA ASP A 329 7.84 0.79 11.82
C ASP A 329 8.28 1.41 10.48
N LEU A 330 9.57 1.75 10.36
CA LEU A 330 10.16 2.26 9.11
C LEU A 330 10.05 1.23 7.98
N CYS A 331 10.22 -0.05 8.29
CA CYS A 331 10.10 -1.13 7.30
C CYS A 331 8.67 -1.25 6.77
N LEU A 332 7.68 -1.29 7.67
CA LEU A 332 6.26 -1.42 7.34
C LEU A 332 5.75 -0.22 6.54
N ARG A 333 6.31 0.97 6.80
CA ARG A 333 5.97 2.19 6.05
C ARG A 333 6.21 2.07 4.54
N CYS A 334 7.24 1.33 4.12
CA CYS A 334 7.52 1.09 2.71
C CYS A 334 6.90 -0.22 2.18
N HIS A 335 6.83 -1.26 3.02
CA HIS A 335 6.43 -2.61 2.58
C HIS A 335 4.91 -2.87 2.67
N THR A 336 4.18 -2.12 3.49
CA THR A 336 2.71 -2.14 3.60
C THR A 336 2.19 -0.74 3.94
N PRO A 337 2.41 0.25 3.05
CA PRO A 337 2.13 1.64 3.37
C PRO A 337 0.67 1.91 3.73
N THR A 338 -0.29 1.18 3.16
CA THR A 338 -1.72 1.30 3.52
C THR A 338 -2.01 0.68 4.88
N GLY A 339 -1.43 -0.48 5.21
CA GLY A 339 -1.52 -1.07 6.55
C GLY A 339 -0.91 -0.16 7.62
N TRP A 340 0.23 0.47 7.31
CA TRP A 340 0.86 1.50 8.15
C TRP A 340 -0.05 2.72 8.31
N ALA A 341 -0.55 3.28 7.19
CA ALA A 341 -1.41 4.47 7.20
C ALA A 341 -2.76 4.25 7.89
N GLU A 342 -3.24 3.01 7.98
CA GLU A 342 -4.47 2.65 8.72
C GLU A 342 -4.23 2.26 10.20
N GLY A 343 -3.02 2.49 10.74
CA GLY A 343 -2.75 2.30 12.17
C GLY A 343 -2.32 0.90 12.58
N ARG A 344 -1.99 0.02 11.63
CA ARG A 344 -1.60 -1.37 11.94
C ARG A 344 -0.08 -1.56 12.06
N SER A 345 0.70 -0.48 11.98
CA SER A 345 2.16 -0.51 12.18
C SER A 345 2.61 -0.32 13.62
N PHE A 346 1.71 0.09 14.55
CA PHE A 346 2.08 0.19 15.98
C PHE A 346 2.63 -1.13 16.53
N ASP A 347 2.11 -2.24 16.02
CA ASP A 347 2.77 -3.53 16.10
C ASP A 347 3.83 -3.63 14.99
N THR A 348 5.04 -3.18 15.31
CA THR A 348 6.16 -3.07 14.37
C THR A 348 6.68 -4.42 13.88
N SER A 349 6.16 -5.53 14.42
CA SER A 349 6.40 -6.87 13.88
C SER A 349 5.51 -7.23 12.68
N GLY A 350 4.47 -6.44 12.41
CA GLY A 350 3.50 -6.66 11.34
C GLY A 350 2.41 -7.71 11.67
N ASN A 351 2.31 -8.23 12.91
CA ASN A 351 1.30 -9.25 13.24
C ASN A 351 -0.13 -8.70 13.26
N SER A 352 -0.30 -7.38 13.32
CA SER A 352 -1.61 -6.71 13.30
C SER A 352 -2.14 -6.41 11.90
N LEU A 353 -1.39 -6.76 10.84
CA LEU A 353 -1.79 -6.57 9.44
C LEU A 353 -2.98 -7.47 9.06
N LEU A 354 -3.89 -6.95 8.24
CA LEU A 354 -5.01 -7.71 7.68
C LEU A 354 -4.63 -8.34 6.33
N ALA A 355 -5.51 -9.22 5.84
CA ALA A 355 -5.36 -9.88 4.54
C ALA A 355 -5.19 -8.89 3.37
N LYS A 356 -5.85 -7.73 3.42
CA LYS A 356 -5.62 -6.69 2.41
C LYS A 356 -4.23 -6.08 2.55
N ASP A 357 -3.74 -5.82 3.76
CA ASP A 357 -2.48 -5.10 4.01
C ASP A 357 -1.25 -5.92 3.58
N ILE A 358 -1.36 -7.26 3.58
CA ILE A 358 -0.32 -8.16 3.07
C ILE A 358 -0.23 -8.18 1.53
N GLU A 359 -1.12 -7.47 0.83
CA GLU A 359 -0.99 -7.17 -0.60
C GLU A 359 0.11 -6.13 -0.91
N GLY A 360 0.86 -5.69 0.10
CA GLY A 360 2.09 -4.92 -0.08
C GLY A 360 1.85 -3.47 -0.51
N ILE A 361 2.51 -3.04 -1.59
CA ILE A 361 2.37 -1.69 -2.14
C ILE A 361 1.18 -1.70 -3.11
N GLN A 362 0.02 -1.27 -2.62
CA GLN A 362 -1.27 -1.38 -3.30
C GLN A 362 -1.56 -0.25 -4.30
N CYS A 363 -2.58 -0.45 -5.15
CA CYS A 363 -3.07 0.53 -6.11
C CYS A 363 -3.38 1.89 -5.46
N ASP A 364 -4.18 1.88 -4.38
CA ASP A 364 -4.57 3.09 -3.65
C ASP A 364 -3.38 3.86 -3.11
N PHE A 365 -2.31 3.18 -2.69
CA PHE A 365 -1.14 3.87 -2.19
C PHE A 365 -0.48 4.74 -3.26
N CYS A 366 -0.14 4.15 -4.41
CA CYS A 366 0.50 4.89 -5.49
C CYS A 366 -0.45 5.91 -6.12
N HIS A 367 -1.71 5.54 -6.31
CA HIS A 367 -2.72 6.36 -6.97
C HIS A 367 -3.43 7.35 -6.05
N ARG A 368 -3.05 7.49 -4.77
CA ARG A 368 -3.55 8.57 -3.89
C ARG A 368 -2.43 9.44 -3.34
N GLN A 369 -1.19 9.20 -3.77
CA GLN A 369 -0.07 9.99 -3.30
C GLN A 369 -0.13 11.44 -3.81
N VAL A 370 0.08 12.36 -2.87
CA VAL A 370 0.24 13.79 -3.09
C VAL A 370 1.73 14.11 -3.11
N ASP A 371 2.18 14.96 -4.03
CA ASP A 371 3.58 15.42 -4.00
C ASP A 371 3.78 16.30 -2.75
N PRO A 372 4.70 15.96 -1.83
CA PRO A 372 4.99 16.81 -0.68
C PRO A 372 5.54 18.19 -1.07
N VAL A 373 6.09 18.33 -2.29
CA VAL A 373 6.60 19.60 -2.80
C VAL A 373 5.52 20.30 -3.64
N TYR A 374 4.74 21.18 -2.99
CA TYR A 374 3.68 21.92 -3.67
C TYR A 374 4.22 22.84 -4.77
N ASN A 375 3.63 22.73 -5.96
CA ASN A 375 3.87 23.61 -7.09
C ASN A 375 2.53 24.15 -7.61
N PRO A 376 2.28 25.48 -7.54
CA PRO A 376 0.99 26.07 -7.92
C PRO A 376 0.64 25.91 -9.41
N VAL A 377 1.57 25.45 -10.25
CA VAL A 377 1.34 25.19 -11.68
C VAL A 377 0.94 23.75 -11.96
N THR A 378 1.52 22.79 -11.23
CA THR A 378 1.42 21.35 -11.54
C THR A 378 0.72 20.52 -10.46
N SER A 379 0.66 21.00 -9.22
CA SER A 379 -0.05 20.31 -8.14
C SER A 379 -1.55 20.33 -8.37
N VAL A 380 -2.22 19.29 -7.87
CA VAL A 380 -3.67 19.16 -7.97
C VAL A 380 -4.34 20.17 -7.04
N ALA A 381 -5.49 20.71 -7.46
CA ALA A 381 -6.26 21.61 -6.63
C ALA A 381 -6.68 20.92 -5.33
N GLY A 382 -6.39 21.53 -4.18
CA GLY A 382 -6.64 20.95 -2.85
C GLY A 382 -5.40 20.36 -2.18
N ASP A 383 -4.32 20.11 -2.93
CA ASP A 383 -3.07 19.58 -2.35
C ASP A 383 -2.49 20.50 -1.28
N ASP A 384 -2.64 21.83 -1.43
CA ASP A 384 -2.20 22.81 -0.44
C ASP A 384 -2.93 22.68 0.90
N VAL A 385 -4.20 22.31 0.88
CA VAL A 385 -5.00 22.07 2.08
C VAL A 385 -4.58 20.78 2.76
N ILE A 386 -4.35 19.71 1.98
CA ILE A 386 -3.87 18.42 2.50
C ILE A 386 -2.51 18.62 3.18
N LEU A 387 -1.56 19.29 2.51
CA LEU A 387 -0.23 19.55 3.04
C LEU A 387 -0.26 20.47 4.27
N ALA A 388 -1.15 21.48 4.30
CA ALA A 388 -1.32 22.34 5.46
C ALA A 388 -1.94 21.61 6.67
N GLY A 389 -2.60 20.47 6.46
CA GLY A 389 -3.15 19.61 7.51
C GLY A 389 -2.12 18.70 8.19
N LEU A 390 -0.92 18.56 7.63
CA LEU A 390 0.13 17.71 8.20
C LEU A 390 0.84 18.40 9.37
N ALA A 391 1.21 17.62 10.39
CA ALA A 391 2.05 18.11 11.48
C ALA A 391 3.44 18.52 10.97
N ASN A 392 4.02 17.71 10.08
CA ASN A 392 5.28 17.98 9.40
C ASN A 392 5.15 17.52 7.94
N VAL A 393 5.40 18.43 7.00
CA VAL A 393 5.45 18.11 5.57
C VAL A 393 6.83 17.53 5.25
N PRO A 394 6.93 16.41 4.52
CA PRO A 394 8.21 15.85 4.07
C PRO A 394 9.05 16.88 3.32
N ALA A 395 10.32 17.00 3.69
CA ALA A 395 11.25 17.92 3.02
C ALA A 395 11.86 17.32 1.74
N VAL A 396 11.85 15.99 1.64
CA VAL A 396 12.47 15.20 0.59
C VAL A 396 11.64 13.94 0.33
N HIS A 397 11.79 13.34 -0.86
CA HIS A 397 11.23 12.03 -1.16
C HIS A 397 12.18 10.94 -0.65
N GLY A 398 11.76 10.19 0.37
CA GLY A 398 12.55 9.12 0.99
C GLY A 398 11.92 8.62 2.29
N ASN A 399 12.49 7.57 2.88
CA ASN A 399 12.07 7.01 4.18
C ASN A 399 10.58 6.65 4.33
N GLY A 400 9.87 6.44 3.23
CA GLY A 400 8.43 6.25 3.25
C GLY A 400 7.67 7.50 3.72
N GLU A 401 8.28 8.70 3.67
CA GLU A 401 7.65 9.97 4.01
C GLU A 401 6.63 10.41 2.94
N PHE A 402 5.60 9.59 2.76
CA PHE A 402 4.53 9.84 1.81
C PHE A 402 3.48 10.81 2.35
N VAL A 403 2.75 11.42 1.42
CA VAL A 403 1.49 12.12 1.71
C VAL A 403 0.39 11.43 0.92
N LEU A 404 -0.66 11.00 1.63
CA LEU A 404 -1.85 10.41 1.03
C LEU A 404 -3.00 11.40 1.05
N ASP A 405 -3.72 11.46 -0.06
CA ASP A 405 -5.02 12.10 -0.11
C ASP A 405 -6.02 11.32 0.77
N PRO A 406 -6.61 11.94 1.81
CA PRO A 406 -7.55 11.27 2.69
C PRO A 406 -8.86 10.89 1.96
N ASP A 407 -9.19 11.59 0.86
CA ASP A 407 -10.32 11.25 0.02
C ASP A 407 -9.95 10.11 -0.94
N PRO A 408 -10.92 9.30 -1.41
CA PRO A 408 -10.68 8.20 -2.34
C PRO A 408 -10.42 8.69 -3.79
N LEU A 409 -9.82 9.86 -3.98
CA LEU A 409 -9.51 10.45 -5.27
C LEU A 409 -8.32 9.75 -5.94
N ARG A 410 -8.54 9.09 -7.08
CA ARG A 410 -7.48 8.40 -7.83
C ARG A 410 -6.67 9.37 -8.70
N ARG A 411 -5.36 9.34 -8.60
CA ARG A 411 -4.39 10.19 -9.29
C ARG A 411 -3.71 9.38 -10.38
N GLY A 412 -3.63 9.91 -11.59
CA GLY A 412 -3.03 9.19 -12.71
C GLY A 412 -2.47 10.10 -13.81
N PRO A 413 -1.88 9.50 -14.86
CA PRO A 413 -1.15 10.24 -15.89
C PRO A 413 -2.03 10.82 -16.99
N TYR A 414 -3.34 10.56 -16.99
CA TYR A 414 -4.23 10.94 -18.10
C TYR A 414 -5.28 11.97 -17.68
N THR A 415 -5.51 12.96 -18.55
CA THR A 415 -6.55 13.99 -18.36
C THR A 415 -7.90 13.61 -18.95
N ASP A 416 -7.95 12.57 -19.77
CA ASP A 416 -9.09 12.17 -20.61
C ASP A 416 -9.64 10.79 -20.26
N ALA A 417 -9.36 10.29 -19.07
CA ALA A 417 -9.96 9.05 -18.58
C ALA A 417 -11.48 9.24 -18.38
N ASP A 418 -12.25 8.19 -18.68
CA ASP A 418 -13.68 8.10 -18.38
C ASP A 418 -13.84 6.91 -17.42
N ALA A 419 -13.92 7.22 -16.12
CA ALA A 419 -13.81 6.23 -15.05
C ALA A 419 -15.08 6.19 -14.20
N SER A 420 -15.43 5.00 -13.72
CA SER A 420 -16.56 4.76 -12.79
C SER A 420 -16.28 5.23 -11.36
N HIS A 421 -15.10 5.80 -11.10
CA HIS A 421 -14.69 6.39 -9.82
C HIS A 421 -14.08 7.78 -10.04
N GLN A 422 -13.98 8.57 -8.96
CA GLN A 422 -13.32 9.87 -9.04
C GLN A 422 -11.86 9.72 -9.46
N PHE A 423 -11.40 10.59 -10.35
CA PHE A 423 -10.01 10.63 -10.76
C PHE A 423 -9.53 12.06 -11.02
N VAL A 424 -8.22 12.25 -11.01
CA VAL A 424 -7.55 13.50 -11.38
C VAL A 424 -6.20 13.23 -12.02
N HIS A 425 -5.83 14.08 -12.98
CA HIS A 425 -4.49 14.05 -13.56
C HIS A 425 -3.45 14.56 -12.54
N SER A 426 -2.34 13.84 -12.39
CA SER A 426 -1.26 14.20 -11.47
C SER A 426 0.11 14.00 -12.11
N GLU A 427 0.88 15.09 -12.23
CA GLU A 427 2.27 15.08 -12.69
C GLU A 427 3.18 14.26 -11.77
N PHE A 428 2.80 14.10 -10.49
CA PHE A 428 3.58 13.29 -9.55
C PHE A 428 3.62 11.82 -9.96
N THR A 429 2.56 11.30 -10.57
CA THR A 429 2.51 9.90 -11.05
C THR A 429 3.46 9.63 -12.22
N LEU A 430 3.83 10.68 -12.96
CA LEU A 430 4.80 10.64 -14.06
C LEU A 430 6.24 10.94 -13.60
N SER A 431 6.43 11.31 -12.33
CA SER A 431 7.71 11.73 -11.78
C SER A 431 8.44 10.57 -11.08
N ALA A 432 9.75 10.48 -11.26
CA ALA A 432 10.60 9.56 -10.51
C ALA A 432 10.53 9.79 -8.98
N ASN A 433 10.13 11.00 -8.55
CA ASN A 433 9.98 11.36 -7.13
C ASN A 433 8.97 10.46 -6.40
N LEU A 434 7.94 9.96 -7.09
CA LEU A 434 7.00 8.97 -6.53
C LEU A 434 7.73 7.71 -6.06
N CYS A 435 8.67 7.23 -6.86
CA CYS A 435 9.49 6.06 -6.53
C CYS A 435 10.50 6.40 -5.41
N GLY A 436 11.01 7.63 -5.41
CA GLY A 436 11.94 8.15 -4.41
C GLY A 436 11.40 8.05 -2.98
N THR A 437 10.08 8.14 -2.79
CA THR A 437 9.42 7.98 -1.50
C THR A 437 9.87 6.71 -0.75
N CYS A 438 10.04 5.58 -1.43
CA CYS A 438 10.49 4.32 -0.82
C CYS A 438 11.92 3.91 -1.21
N HIS A 439 12.44 4.40 -2.34
CA HIS A 439 13.75 3.99 -2.89
C HIS A 439 14.92 4.93 -2.55
N ASP A 440 14.77 5.74 -1.52
CA ASP A 440 15.83 6.49 -0.84
C ASP A 440 15.67 6.32 0.67
N VAL A 441 16.49 5.46 1.29
CA VAL A 441 16.28 5.03 2.68
C VAL A 441 17.49 5.41 3.53
N SER A 442 17.23 6.09 4.63
CA SER A 442 18.19 6.48 5.66
C SER A 442 17.69 6.07 7.03
N ASN A 443 18.61 5.71 7.92
CA ASN A 443 18.26 5.34 9.29
C ASN A 443 18.14 6.59 10.18
N PRO A 444 16.93 6.92 10.69
CA PRO A 444 16.66 8.16 11.44
C PRO A 444 17.24 8.18 12.86
N VAL A 445 17.76 7.06 13.36
CA VAL A 445 18.46 7.01 14.66
C VAL A 445 19.79 7.75 14.62
N PHE A 446 20.34 7.94 13.42
CA PHE A 446 21.63 8.58 13.21
C PHE A 446 21.48 10.01 12.75
N VAL A 447 22.34 10.89 13.29
CA VAL A 447 22.49 12.29 12.86
C VAL A 447 23.84 12.47 12.18
N LYS A 448 23.87 13.26 11.12
CA LYS A 448 25.11 13.57 10.39
C LYS A 448 26.07 14.38 11.27
N GLY A 449 27.27 13.85 11.42
CA GLY A 449 28.37 14.47 12.15
C GLY A 449 29.10 15.54 11.35
N ALA A 450 30.13 16.13 11.95
CA ALA A 450 30.88 17.24 11.38
C ALA A 450 31.81 16.85 10.20
N GLY A 451 32.16 15.56 10.07
CA GLY A 451 32.96 15.03 8.96
C GLY A 451 32.08 14.41 7.88
N ASP A 452 32.61 14.37 6.65
CA ASP A 452 31.95 13.66 5.54
C ASP A 452 31.70 12.19 5.92
N HIS A 453 30.46 11.75 5.75
CA HIS A 453 30.00 10.39 6.09
C HIS A 453 30.32 9.94 7.52
N THR A 454 30.41 10.89 8.45
CA THR A 454 30.39 10.60 9.88
C THR A 454 28.97 10.73 10.40
N TYR A 455 28.54 9.78 11.23
CA TYR A 455 27.18 9.75 11.77
C TYR A 455 27.24 9.45 13.26
N ASP A 456 26.58 10.26 14.08
CA ASP A 456 26.47 10.06 15.52
C ASP A 456 25.09 9.50 15.85
N VAL A 457 24.96 8.86 17.02
CA VAL A 457 23.65 8.41 17.52
C VAL A 457 23.05 9.58 18.31
N GLN A 458 21.81 9.93 18.02
CA GLN A 458 21.09 10.96 18.78
C GLN A 458 20.71 10.48 20.19
N GLU A 459 20.05 11.34 20.96
CA GLU A 459 19.35 10.89 22.16
C GLU A 459 18.21 9.96 21.75
N LEU A 460 18.27 8.70 22.18
CA LEU A 460 17.21 7.71 21.92
C LEU A 460 15.93 8.08 22.68
N ASP A 461 14.79 7.55 22.24
CA ASP A 461 13.45 7.93 22.73
C ASP A 461 13.05 9.36 22.29
N ALA A 462 13.48 9.78 21.10
CA ALA A 462 13.10 11.04 20.48
C ALA A 462 13.14 10.94 18.94
N GLY A 463 12.29 11.72 18.25
CA GLY A 463 12.33 11.84 16.78
C GLY A 463 13.59 12.53 16.28
N HIS A 464 13.95 12.29 15.02
CA HIS A 464 15.10 12.95 14.39
C HIS A 464 14.94 14.48 14.43
N PRO A 465 15.98 15.26 14.78
CA PRO A 465 15.87 16.71 15.06
C PRO A 465 15.25 17.57 13.95
N ASP A 466 15.41 17.17 12.69
CA ASP A 466 14.91 17.91 11.53
C ASP A 466 14.11 17.06 10.52
N GLY A 467 14.02 15.75 10.73
CA GLY A 467 13.40 14.82 9.79
C GLY A 467 14.01 14.78 8.38
N ASP A 468 15.19 15.36 8.13
CA ASP A 468 15.81 15.36 6.79
C ASP A 468 16.62 14.10 6.56
N THR A 469 16.22 13.27 5.60
CA THR A 469 16.90 12.01 5.26
C THR A 469 18.36 12.18 4.84
N ARG A 470 18.78 13.38 4.42
CA ARG A 470 20.18 13.72 4.08
C ARG A 470 21.05 13.98 5.30
N ASN A 471 20.44 14.20 6.45
CA ASN A 471 21.12 14.32 7.74
C ASN A 471 21.13 12.99 8.52
N MET A 472 20.68 11.89 7.90
CA MET A 472 20.65 10.55 8.47
C MET A 472 21.67 9.60 7.81
N PHE A 473 21.91 8.42 8.41
CA PHE A 473 22.82 7.42 7.82
C PHE A 473 22.22 6.79 6.55
N PRO A 474 22.90 6.80 5.40
CA PRO A 474 22.43 6.22 4.15
C PRO A 474 22.37 4.69 4.20
N VAL A 475 21.16 4.12 4.15
CA VAL A 475 20.98 2.67 4.01
C VAL A 475 20.87 2.31 2.53
N GLU A 476 19.93 2.95 1.82
CA GLU A 476 19.71 2.77 0.38
C GLU A 476 19.72 4.11 -0.33
N ARG A 477 20.29 4.14 -1.55
CA ARG A 477 20.49 5.36 -2.34
C ARG A 477 20.10 5.18 -3.80
N THR A 478 19.23 4.24 -4.14
CA THR A 478 18.84 3.96 -5.54
C THR A 478 18.32 5.21 -6.24
N PHE A 479 17.34 5.90 -5.63
CA PHE A 479 16.79 7.14 -6.17
C PHE A 479 17.83 8.26 -6.22
N SER A 480 18.60 8.42 -5.13
CA SER A 480 19.72 9.35 -5.06
C SER A 480 20.74 9.19 -6.17
N GLU A 481 21.20 7.95 -6.42
CA GLU A 481 22.16 7.59 -7.45
C GLU A 481 21.62 7.94 -8.85
N TRP A 482 20.34 7.68 -9.09
CA TRP A 482 19.66 8.09 -10.32
C TRP A 482 19.55 9.60 -10.48
N SER A 483 19.18 10.33 -9.42
CA SER A 483 18.91 11.78 -9.46
C SER A 483 20.11 12.62 -9.92
N VAL A 484 21.32 12.08 -9.79
CA VAL A 484 22.58 12.73 -10.21
C VAL A 484 23.28 12.02 -11.38
N SER A 485 22.55 11.16 -12.09
CA SER A 485 22.99 10.47 -13.31
C SER A 485 22.57 11.21 -14.58
N GLU A 486 23.11 10.79 -15.73
CA GLU A 486 22.70 11.32 -17.05
C GLU A 486 21.21 11.08 -17.35
N TYR A 487 20.64 10.00 -16.80
CA TYR A 487 19.23 9.65 -16.95
C TYR A 487 18.32 10.75 -16.41
N ALA A 488 18.56 11.20 -15.18
CA ALA A 488 17.76 12.26 -14.56
C ALA A 488 17.97 13.64 -15.20
N THR A 489 19.13 13.90 -15.80
CA THR A 489 19.46 15.24 -16.34
C THR A 489 18.99 15.44 -17.77
N THR A 490 19.33 14.52 -18.68
CA THR A 490 19.11 14.67 -20.13
C THR A 490 18.37 13.49 -20.74
N GLY A 491 18.21 12.40 -19.99
CA GLY A 491 17.76 11.11 -20.51
C GLY A 491 18.84 10.41 -21.34
N VAL A 492 18.73 9.09 -21.44
CA VAL A 492 19.65 8.23 -22.19
C VAL A 492 18.87 7.45 -23.24
N TYR A 493 19.37 7.42 -24.49
CA TYR A 493 18.78 6.61 -25.55
C TYR A 493 19.04 5.12 -25.30
N GLN A 494 18.01 4.41 -24.86
CA GLN A 494 18.03 2.97 -24.59
C GLN A 494 16.66 2.35 -24.95
N PRO A 495 16.36 2.18 -26.25
CA PRO A 495 15.07 1.67 -26.72
C PRO A 495 14.77 0.24 -26.23
N GLN A 496 15.78 -0.51 -25.78
CA GLN A 496 15.58 -1.81 -25.15
C GLN A 496 14.83 -1.75 -23.81
N PHE A 497 14.83 -0.59 -23.14
CA PHE A 497 14.10 -0.37 -21.88
C PHE A 497 12.82 0.44 -22.08
N ALA A 498 12.82 1.40 -23.00
CA ALA A 498 11.77 2.40 -23.15
C ALA A 498 10.41 1.86 -23.67
N GLY A 499 10.30 0.57 -24.03
CA GLY A 499 9.07 -0.01 -24.54
C GLY A 499 8.60 0.65 -25.85
N ASP A 500 7.32 1.03 -25.91
CA ASP A 500 6.68 1.67 -27.06
C ASP A 500 6.96 3.19 -27.15
N LYS A 501 7.73 3.75 -26.20
CA LYS A 501 8.04 5.18 -26.15
C LYS A 501 8.73 5.65 -27.45
N PRO A 502 8.15 6.62 -28.20
CA PRO A 502 8.58 6.90 -29.57
C PRO A 502 10.02 7.39 -29.76
N ASP A 503 10.60 8.06 -28.76
CA ASP A 503 11.96 8.60 -28.82
C ASP A 503 13.04 7.62 -28.34
N GLY A 504 12.64 6.53 -27.68
CA GLY A 504 13.55 5.56 -27.06
C GLY A 504 14.41 6.13 -25.93
N ILE A 505 14.05 7.30 -25.38
CA ILE A 505 14.80 7.98 -24.31
C ILE A 505 14.25 7.56 -22.95
N VAL A 506 15.12 7.04 -22.10
CA VAL A 506 14.84 6.76 -20.69
C VAL A 506 15.35 7.92 -19.85
N GLY A 507 14.43 8.59 -19.15
CA GLY A 507 14.71 9.68 -18.23
C GLY A 507 14.23 9.43 -16.81
N THR A 508 13.11 8.75 -16.61
CA THR A 508 12.52 8.49 -15.28
C THR A 508 12.66 7.03 -14.85
N CYS A 509 12.34 6.73 -13.59
CA CYS A 509 12.24 5.34 -13.11
C CYS A 509 11.21 4.56 -13.93
N GLN A 510 10.07 5.19 -14.20
CA GLN A 510 8.94 4.62 -14.94
C GLN A 510 9.31 4.23 -16.37
N ASP A 511 10.16 5.00 -17.05
CA ASP A 511 10.56 4.69 -18.43
C ASP A 511 11.19 3.29 -18.58
N CYS A 512 11.83 2.76 -17.53
CA CYS A 512 12.35 1.38 -17.48
C CYS A 512 11.43 0.40 -16.75
N HIS A 513 10.94 0.78 -15.56
CA HIS A 513 10.25 -0.12 -14.63
C HIS A 513 8.72 -0.13 -14.79
N MET A 514 8.21 0.80 -15.59
CA MET A 514 6.80 0.88 -16.01
C MET A 514 6.72 1.25 -17.49
N ARG A 515 7.59 0.63 -18.31
CA ARG A 515 7.78 1.00 -19.71
C ARG A 515 6.46 1.09 -20.48
N ASP A 516 6.41 1.99 -21.44
CA ASP A 516 5.25 2.20 -22.30
C ASP A 516 4.90 0.91 -23.06
N VAL A 517 3.62 0.54 -23.04
CA VAL A 517 3.05 -0.52 -23.85
C VAL A 517 1.76 -0.05 -24.52
N THR A 518 1.43 -0.70 -25.64
CA THR A 518 0.16 -0.48 -26.32
C THR A 518 -0.95 -1.35 -25.73
N GLY A 519 -1.97 -0.75 -25.13
CA GLY A 519 -3.07 -1.47 -24.48
C GLY A 519 -4.23 -0.59 -24.05
N VAL A 520 -5.21 -1.20 -23.37
CA VAL A 520 -6.29 -0.48 -22.67
C VAL A 520 -6.05 -0.55 -21.17
N GLY A 521 -6.36 0.53 -20.45
CA GLY A 521 -6.10 0.62 -19.01
C GLY A 521 -7.15 -0.09 -18.12
N CYS A 522 -8.29 -0.47 -18.68
CA CYS A 522 -9.35 -1.20 -17.99
C CYS A 522 -10.23 -1.99 -18.98
N SER A 523 -11.07 -2.87 -18.45
CA SER A 523 -12.02 -3.71 -19.18
C SER A 523 -13.34 -2.99 -19.55
N GLU A 524 -13.51 -1.74 -19.13
CA GLU A 524 -14.73 -0.97 -19.35
C GLU A 524 -14.99 -0.66 -20.84
N GLY A 525 -16.27 -0.71 -21.22
CA GLY A 525 -16.69 -0.49 -22.59
C GLY A 525 -16.40 0.93 -23.07
N GLY A 526 -15.45 1.07 -24.00
CA GLY A 526 -15.06 2.37 -24.56
C GLY A 526 -13.72 2.90 -24.03
N ALA A 527 -13.03 2.15 -23.16
CA ALA A 527 -11.67 2.48 -22.73
C ALA A 527 -10.75 2.72 -23.95
N PRO A 528 -10.04 3.86 -24.02
CA PRO A 528 -9.18 4.16 -25.15
C PRO A 528 -7.96 3.25 -25.18
N THR A 529 -7.57 2.80 -26.38
CA THR A 529 -6.27 2.17 -26.59
C THR A 529 -5.19 3.25 -26.58
N ARG A 530 -4.18 3.05 -25.74
CA ARG A 530 -3.06 3.96 -25.51
C ARG A 530 -1.76 3.28 -25.92
N SER A 531 -0.80 4.03 -26.45
CA SER A 531 0.56 3.54 -26.75
C SER A 531 1.57 3.90 -25.66
N ASP A 532 1.12 4.64 -24.65
CA ASP A 532 1.86 5.18 -23.52
C ASP A 532 1.26 4.64 -22.20
N LEU A 533 0.70 3.42 -22.22
CA LEU A 533 0.22 2.76 -21.01
C LEU A 533 1.43 2.24 -20.22
N GLY A 534 1.58 2.71 -18.98
CA GLY A 534 2.63 2.21 -18.09
C GLY A 534 2.36 0.75 -17.69
N LEU A 535 3.23 -0.17 -18.13
CA LEU A 535 3.13 -1.57 -17.75
C LEU A 535 3.46 -1.72 -16.26
N HIS A 536 2.53 -2.21 -15.45
CA HIS A 536 2.76 -2.40 -14.01
C HIS A 536 3.64 -3.62 -13.72
N ASP A 537 4.73 -3.83 -14.48
CA ASP A 537 5.68 -4.90 -14.21
C ASP A 537 6.50 -4.62 -12.97
N LEU A 538 7.01 -3.40 -12.78
CA LEU A 538 7.71 -2.96 -11.58
C LEU A 538 8.89 -3.90 -11.22
N MET A 539 9.55 -4.42 -12.25
CA MET A 539 10.53 -5.49 -12.11
C MET A 539 11.87 -4.99 -11.57
N GLY A 540 12.54 -5.85 -10.81
CA GLY A 540 13.90 -5.64 -10.32
C GLY A 540 14.72 -6.92 -10.44
N GLY A 541 15.67 -7.13 -9.54
CA GLY A 541 16.57 -8.29 -9.59
C GLY A 541 16.07 -9.58 -8.93
N ASN A 542 14.78 -9.69 -8.59
CA ASN A 542 14.28 -10.84 -7.83
C ASN A 542 13.71 -11.94 -8.73
N THR A 543 14.48 -13.02 -8.89
CA THR A 543 14.07 -14.23 -9.64
C THR A 543 13.89 -15.45 -8.74
N PHE A 544 14.22 -15.32 -7.45
CA PHE A 544 14.22 -16.41 -6.47
C PHE A 544 12.91 -16.47 -5.69
N LEU A 545 12.43 -15.34 -5.17
CA LEU A 545 11.19 -15.33 -4.39
C LEU A 545 9.99 -15.91 -5.16
N PRO A 546 9.76 -15.56 -6.45
CA PRO A 546 8.65 -16.14 -7.19
C PRO A 546 8.62 -17.68 -7.25
N ASP A 547 9.75 -18.35 -7.05
CA ASP A 547 9.81 -19.83 -7.00
C ASP A 547 9.37 -20.38 -5.65
N ILE A 548 9.62 -19.66 -4.55
CA ILE A 548 9.39 -20.17 -3.19
C ILE A 548 8.10 -19.64 -2.57
N LEU A 549 7.57 -18.50 -3.01
CA LEU A 549 6.35 -17.91 -2.46
C LEU A 549 5.15 -18.88 -2.47
N PRO A 550 4.91 -19.70 -3.52
CA PRO A 550 3.82 -20.67 -3.51
C PRO A 550 3.91 -21.72 -2.39
N ASP A 551 5.13 -22.04 -1.92
CA ASP A 551 5.34 -23.00 -0.83
C ASP A 551 5.11 -22.37 0.55
N PHE A 552 5.46 -21.09 0.71
CA PHE A 552 5.28 -20.34 1.97
C PHE A 552 3.84 -19.82 2.15
N PHE A 553 3.17 -19.47 1.06
CA PHE A 553 1.83 -18.84 1.06
C PHE A 553 0.85 -19.59 0.14
N PRO A 554 0.59 -20.88 0.42
CA PRO A 554 -0.23 -21.71 -0.45
C PRO A 554 -1.68 -21.19 -0.50
N GLY A 555 -2.16 -20.90 -1.70
CA GLY A 555 -3.52 -20.39 -1.93
C GLY A 555 -3.67 -18.87 -1.82
N GLU A 556 -2.61 -18.14 -1.43
CA GLU A 556 -2.59 -16.68 -1.41
C GLU A 556 -1.84 -16.06 -2.59
N VAL A 557 -1.02 -16.84 -3.30
CA VAL A 557 -0.28 -16.39 -4.48
C VAL A 557 -0.63 -17.23 -5.70
N ASP A 558 -0.69 -16.60 -6.87
CA ASP A 558 -0.91 -17.29 -8.14
C ASP A 558 0.43 -17.67 -8.80
N VAL A 559 0.59 -18.97 -9.07
CA VAL A 559 1.85 -19.51 -9.62
C VAL A 559 2.13 -18.97 -11.02
N ALA A 560 1.11 -18.75 -11.86
CA ALA A 560 1.30 -18.24 -13.21
C ALA A 560 1.77 -16.79 -13.19
N GLN A 561 1.21 -15.95 -12.32
CA GLN A 561 1.66 -14.58 -12.08
C GLN A 561 3.11 -14.53 -11.59
N MET A 562 3.46 -15.38 -10.61
CA MET A 562 4.83 -15.47 -10.09
C MET A 562 5.84 -15.86 -11.18
N GLN A 563 5.52 -16.88 -11.98
CA GLN A 563 6.42 -17.34 -13.03
C GLN A 563 6.51 -16.34 -14.19
N ALA A 564 5.42 -15.65 -14.53
CA ALA A 564 5.44 -14.56 -15.50
C ALA A 564 6.33 -13.39 -15.02
N ALA A 565 6.20 -12.98 -13.77
CA ALA A 565 7.05 -11.95 -13.16
C ALA A 565 8.52 -12.35 -13.14
N LYS A 566 8.83 -13.61 -12.79
CA LYS A 566 10.21 -14.13 -12.85
C LYS A 566 10.81 -14.02 -14.25
N LEU A 567 10.06 -14.36 -15.29
CA LEU A 567 10.54 -14.25 -16.67
C LEU A 567 10.80 -12.79 -17.06
N ARG A 568 9.95 -11.85 -16.64
CA ARG A 568 10.17 -10.41 -16.86
C ARG A 568 11.40 -9.90 -16.10
N ALA A 569 11.59 -10.31 -14.84
CA ALA A 569 12.79 -9.98 -14.06
C ALA A 569 14.08 -10.52 -14.70
N GLN A 570 14.05 -11.76 -15.21
CA GLN A 570 15.17 -12.34 -15.96
C GLN A 570 15.46 -11.54 -17.25
N ALA A 571 14.44 -11.17 -18.01
CA ALA A 571 14.61 -10.35 -19.21
C ALA A 571 15.25 -8.99 -18.86
N MET A 572 14.78 -8.30 -17.82
CA MET A 572 15.35 -7.03 -17.37
C MET A 572 16.82 -7.18 -16.93
N LEU A 573 17.15 -8.22 -16.16
CA LEU A 573 18.53 -8.50 -15.73
C LEU A 573 19.49 -8.73 -16.90
N THR A 574 19.03 -9.34 -18.01
CA THR A 574 19.88 -9.51 -19.20
C THR A 574 20.22 -8.20 -19.91
N LEU A 575 19.46 -7.14 -19.68
CA LEU A 575 19.69 -5.82 -20.25
C LEU A 575 20.54 -4.91 -19.35
N ALA A 576 20.65 -5.23 -18.05
CA ALA A 576 21.24 -4.35 -17.03
C ALA A 576 22.75 -4.12 -17.18
N ALA A 577 23.46 -5.00 -17.90
CA ALA A 577 24.90 -4.88 -18.11
C ALA A 577 25.33 -5.36 -19.49
N THR A 578 26.30 -4.67 -20.08
CA THR A 578 26.99 -5.11 -21.30
C THR A 578 28.36 -5.69 -20.93
N LEU A 579 28.70 -6.86 -21.47
CA LEU A 579 29.99 -7.53 -21.25
C LEU A 579 30.83 -7.53 -22.54
N ASP A 580 32.02 -6.95 -22.49
CA ASP A 580 33.02 -7.06 -23.55
C ASP A 580 34.23 -7.86 -23.07
N VAL A 581 34.56 -8.94 -23.77
CA VAL A 581 35.68 -9.81 -23.40
C VAL A 581 36.82 -9.62 -24.39
N THR A 582 38.00 -9.26 -23.88
CA THR A 582 39.23 -9.17 -24.67
C THR A 582 40.27 -10.14 -24.14
N ILE A 583 41.05 -10.72 -25.04
CA ILE A 583 42.18 -11.58 -24.68
C ILE A 583 43.43 -10.72 -24.68
N ASP A 584 43.99 -10.50 -23.50
CA ASP A 584 45.24 -9.77 -23.32
C ASP A 584 46.35 -10.76 -22.95
N ASN A 585 47.28 -11.00 -23.88
CA ASN A 585 48.41 -11.87 -23.59
C ASN A 585 49.47 -11.11 -22.79
N ARG A 586 49.50 -11.30 -21.47
CA ARG A 586 50.52 -10.72 -20.59
C ARG A 586 51.61 -11.75 -20.29
N ASP A 587 52.87 -11.38 -20.51
CA ASP A 587 54.05 -12.18 -20.12
C ASP A 587 54.02 -13.66 -20.52
N TYR A 588 53.64 -13.94 -21.78
CA TYR A 588 53.50 -15.30 -22.33
C TYR A 588 52.40 -16.16 -21.66
N GLN A 589 51.54 -15.55 -20.84
CA GLN A 589 50.29 -16.14 -20.34
C GLN A 589 49.10 -15.53 -21.07
N ARG A 590 48.06 -16.34 -21.31
CA ARG A 590 46.78 -15.84 -21.85
C ARG A 590 46.02 -15.19 -20.69
N GLY A 591 45.89 -13.87 -20.70
CA GLY A 591 44.99 -13.13 -19.82
C GLY A 591 43.66 -12.87 -20.51
N ILE A 592 42.62 -12.70 -19.72
CA ILE A 592 41.30 -12.25 -20.16
C ILE A 592 41.00 -10.96 -19.41
N ASN A 593 40.52 -9.95 -20.12
CA ASN A 593 39.97 -8.75 -19.54
C ASN A 593 38.48 -8.70 -19.91
N VAL A 594 37.64 -8.40 -18.92
CA VAL A 594 36.19 -8.39 -19.08
C VAL A 594 35.71 -7.01 -18.67
N ARG A 595 35.35 -6.19 -19.64
CA ARG A 595 34.68 -4.94 -19.36
C ARG A 595 33.22 -5.21 -19.03
N VAL A 596 32.78 -4.72 -17.88
CA VAL A 596 31.38 -4.72 -17.45
C VAL A 596 30.86 -3.29 -17.50
N THR A 597 29.95 -3.00 -18.42
CA THR A 597 29.33 -1.68 -18.55
C THR A 597 27.97 -1.68 -17.86
N ASN A 598 27.73 -0.72 -16.98
CA ASN A 598 26.44 -0.51 -16.33
C ASN A 598 25.47 0.18 -17.29
N GLU A 599 24.35 -0.47 -17.59
CA GLU A 599 23.29 0.08 -18.46
C GLU A 599 22.09 0.58 -17.66
N THR A 600 22.20 0.67 -16.32
CA THR A 600 21.16 1.16 -15.41
C THR A 600 21.40 2.60 -14.99
N GLY A 601 20.33 3.27 -14.53
CA GLY A 601 20.37 4.66 -14.06
C GLY A 601 20.94 4.86 -12.66
N HIS A 602 21.25 3.79 -11.93
CA HIS A 602 21.79 3.80 -10.57
C HIS A 602 23.02 2.88 -10.52
N LYS A 603 23.61 2.61 -9.34
CA LYS A 603 24.71 1.64 -9.25
C LYS A 603 24.26 0.24 -9.69
N LEU A 604 25.18 -0.55 -10.21
CA LEU A 604 24.97 -1.96 -10.54
C LEU A 604 25.74 -2.85 -9.54
N PRO A 605 25.05 -3.61 -8.67
CA PRO A 605 23.60 -3.56 -8.36
C PRO A 605 23.25 -2.53 -7.27
N SER A 606 22.13 -1.80 -7.38
CA SER A 606 21.64 -0.89 -6.33
C SER A 606 20.61 -1.56 -5.39
N GLY A 607 19.99 -0.79 -4.49
CA GLY A 607 19.02 -1.25 -3.48
C GLY A 607 19.65 -1.92 -2.27
N TYR A 608 18.99 -2.96 -1.75
CA TYR A 608 19.34 -3.69 -0.53
C TYR A 608 20.85 -4.00 -0.39
N PRO A 609 21.58 -3.28 0.49
CA PRO A 609 23.04 -3.26 0.50
C PRO A 609 23.68 -4.53 1.06
N GLU A 610 23.02 -5.23 1.97
CA GLU A 610 23.64 -6.38 2.64
C GLU A 610 23.60 -7.66 1.79
N GLY A 611 22.62 -7.79 0.88
CA GLY A 611 22.45 -9.03 0.12
C GLY A 611 22.82 -8.96 -1.36
N ARG A 612 22.72 -7.78 -1.99
CA ARG A 612 22.88 -7.65 -3.44
C ARG A 612 24.35 -7.68 -3.83
N ARG A 613 24.69 -8.64 -4.69
CA ARG A 613 26.03 -8.82 -5.26
C ARG A 613 25.91 -9.20 -6.73
N ALA A 614 26.81 -8.68 -7.55
CA ALA A 614 27.05 -9.19 -8.90
C ALA A 614 28.48 -9.74 -8.96
N TRP A 615 28.73 -10.76 -9.78
CA TRP A 615 30.07 -11.30 -9.94
C TRP A 615 30.27 -11.86 -11.34
N LEU A 616 31.53 -12.05 -11.73
CA LEU A 616 31.90 -12.72 -12.97
C LEU A 616 32.23 -14.18 -12.69
N ASN A 617 31.60 -15.11 -13.42
CA ASN A 617 32.06 -16.48 -13.52
C ASN A 617 32.80 -16.67 -14.86
N ILE A 618 34.11 -16.92 -14.79
CA ILE A 618 34.95 -17.11 -15.97
C ILE A 618 35.41 -18.56 -16.03
N ARG A 619 35.06 -19.26 -17.11
CA ARG A 619 35.48 -20.64 -17.39
C ARG A 619 36.31 -20.72 -18.66
N ALA A 620 37.45 -21.39 -18.58
CA ALA A 620 38.23 -21.78 -19.76
C ALA A 620 38.14 -23.29 -19.98
N PHE A 621 37.97 -23.68 -21.25
CA PHE A 621 37.83 -25.07 -21.67
C PHE A 621 39.01 -25.48 -22.55
N ASP A 622 39.42 -26.75 -22.46
CA ASP A 622 40.32 -27.34 -23.45
C ASP A 622 39.60 -27.71 -24.75
N ALA A 623 40.32 -28.33 -25.69
CA ALA A 623 39.77 -28.72 -26.99
C ALA A 623 38.75 -29.89 -26.92
N GLY A 624 38.57 -30.51 -25.75
CA GLY A 624 37.60 -31.56 -25.48
C GLY A 624 36.43 -31.10 -24.61
N ASP A 625 36.22 -29.78 -24.49
CA ASP A 625 35.19 -29.16 -23.64
C ASP A 625 35.35 -29.46 -22.13
N VAL A 626 36.57 -29.77 -21.67
CA VAL A 626 36.87 -29.94 -20.25
C VAL A 626 37.29 -28.61 -19.64
N VAL A 627 36.68 -28.22 -18.52
CA VAL A 627 37.06 -27.02 -17.76
C VAL A 627 38.50 -27.18 -17.25
N VAL A 628 39.39 -26.26 -17.62
CA VAL A 628 40.79 -26.20 -17.19
C VAL A 628 41.09 -25.03 -16.26
N TYR A 629 40.17 -24.07 -16.19
CA TYR A 629 40.21 -22.93 -15.28
C TYR A 629 38.78 -22.46 -15.01
N GLU A 630 38.49 -22.13 -13.76
CA GLU A 630 37.26 -21.47 -13.35
C GLU A 630 37.56 -20.51 -12.20
N SER A 631 37.02 -19.30 -12.27
CA SER A 631 37.04 -18.30 -11.19
C SER A 631 35.63 -17.73 -11.00
N GLY A 632 35.25 -17.45 -9.75
CA GLY A 632 33.90 -16.99 -9.41
C GLY A 632 32.80 -18.03 -9.64
N ALA A 633 33.11 -19.32 -9.47
CA ALA A 633 32.15 -20.42 -9.50
C ALA A 633 31.05 -20.23 -8.44
N TYR A 634 29.79 -20.46 -8.81
CA TYR A 634 28.65 -20.49 -7.90
C TYR A 634 28.05 -21.90 -7.88
N ASP A 635 27.92 -22.46 -6.68
CA ASP A 635 27.25 -23.73 -6.45
C ASP A 635 25.77 -23.49 -6.13
N GLY A 636 24.90 -23.90 -7.06
CA GLY A 636 23.45 -23.74 -6.92
C GLY A 636 22.81 -24.59 -5.83
N ASP A 637 23.46 -25.68 -5.40
CA ASP A 637 22.94 -26.58 -4.37
C ASP A 637 23.29 -26.07 -2.96
N THR A 638 24.47 -25.49 -2.79
CA THR A 638 24.95 -25.00 -1.48
C THR A 638 24.83 -23.49 -1.31
N GLY A 639 24.64 -22.74 -2.40
CA GLY A 639 24.63 -21.27 -2.39
C GLY A 639 26.02 -20.65 -2.20
N ILE A 640 27.09 -21.44 -2.32
CA ILE A 640 28.46 -20.97 -2.10
C ILE A 640 29.01 -20.34 -3.37
N LEU A 641 29.40 -19.06 -3.27
CA LEU A 641 30.24 -18.38 -4.24
C LEU A 641 31.71 -18.61 -3.89
N SER A 642 32.49 -19.13 -4.83
CA SER A 642 33.94 -19.29 -4.64
C SER A 642 34.66 -17.95 -4.63
N HIS A 643 35.74 -17.90 -3.86
CA HIS A 643 36.62 -16.75 -3.74
C HIS A 643 38.04 -17.19 -4.09
N ASP A 644 38.65 -16.49 -5.03
CA ASP A 644 40.02 -16.66 -5.50
C ASP A 644 40.58 -15.28 -5.88
N ASP A 645 41.89 -15.19 -6.12
CA ASP A 645 42.57 -13.92 -6.39
C ASP A 645 42.08 -13.23 -7.68
N ASP A 646 41.47 -13.97 -8.61
CA ASP A 646 40.95 -13.48 -9.88
C ASP A 646 39.43 -13.17 -9.82
N ALA A 647 38.75 -13.55 -8.74
CA ALA A 647 37.31 -13.39 -8.61
C ALA A 647 36.91 -11.91 -8.47
N LYS A 648 36.10 -11.42 -9.41
CA LYS A 648 35.52 -10.07 -9.36
C LYS A 648 34.08 -10.10 -8.83
N ILE A 649 33.86 -9.44 -7.70
CA ILE A 649 32.56 -9.32 -7.03
C ILE A 649 32.26 -7.83 -6.80
N TYR A 650 31.12 -7.37 -7.28
CA TYR A 650 30.58 -6.02 -7.11
C TYR A 650 29.54 -6.02 -5.98
N HIS A 651 29.81 -5.30 -4.90
CA HIS A 651 28.95 -5.21 -3.72
C HIS A 651 29.24 -3.96 -2.87
N ILE A 652 28.43 -3.76 -1.83
CA ILE A 652 28.66 -2.80 -0.77
C ILE A 652 28.76 -3.55 0.58
N GLU A 653 29.63 -3.09 1.47
CA GLU A 653 29.81 -3.65 2.82
C GLU A 653 29.49 -2.57 3.87
N PRO A 654 28.21 -2.42 4.26
CA PRO A 654 27.88 -1.64 5.44
C PRO A 654 28.36 -2.35 6.71
N GLY A 655 28.53 -1.60 7.80
CA GLY A 655 28.91 -2.19 9.06
C GLY A 655 28.94 -1.21 10.22
N ILE A 656 29.42 -1.73 11.34
CA ILE A 656 29.45 -1.04 12.63
C ILE A 656 30.85 -0.45 12.83
N SER A 657 30.96 0.86 13.04
CA SER A 657 32.21 1.55 13.33
C SER A 657 32.80 1.10 14.67
N THR A 658 34.10 1.30 14.87
CA THR A 658 34.73 1.03 16.19
C THR A 658 34.10 1.86 17.31
N ARG A 659 33.65 3.09 17.01
CA ARG A 659 32.98 3.97 17.97
C ARG A 659 31.64 3.36 18.40
N LEU A 660 30.78 3.01 17.45
CA LEU A 660 29.46 2.46 17.75
C LEU A 660 29.54 1.07 18.36
N GLY A 661 30.43 0.21 17.85
CA GLY A 661 30.66 -1.13 18.41
C GLY A 661 31.09 -1.07 19.88
N THR A 662 31.96 -0.11 20.24
CA THR A 662 32.35 0.12 21.64
C THR A 662 31.16 0.60 22.50
N ALA A 663 30.32 1.49 21.97
CA ALA A 663 29.17 2.03 22.68
C ALA A 663 28.08 0.97 22.95
N LEU A 664 27.81 0.11 21.96
CA LEU A 664 26.79 -0.94 22.04
C LEU A 664 27.32 -2.26 22.63
N GLY A 665 28.64 -2.40 22.80
CA GLY A 665 29.25 -3.65 23.26
C GLY A 665 29.20 -4.78 22.23
N VAL A 666 29.24 -4.44 20.94
CA VAL A 666 29.21 -5.39 19.81
C VAL A 666 30.51 -5.30 18.98
N ALA A 667 30.74 -6.30 18.13
CA ALA A 667 31.91 -6.30 17.25
C ALA A 667 31.78 -5.21 16.17
N SER A 668 32.85 -4.45 15.94
CA SER A 668 32.96 -3.52 14.81
C SER A 668 33.45 -4.23 13.54
N GLY A 669 33.09 -3.69 12.38
CA GLY A 669 33.46 -4.20 11.06
C GLY A 669 32.24 -4.34 10.14
N PRO A 670 32.42 -4.87 8.92
CA PRO A 670 31.33 -5.26 8.04
C PRO A 670 30.31 -6.14 8.75
N SER A 671 29.01 -5.89 8.54
CA SER A 671 27.92 -6.57 9.25
C SER A 671 26.67 -6.69 8.39
N PHE A 672 25.89 -7.75 8.62
CA PHE A 672 24.53 -7.94 8.10
C PHE A 672 23.47 -7.46 9.12
N ALA A 673 23.73 -6.33 9.75
CA ALA A 673 22.83 -5.73 10.75
C ALA A 673 22.63 -4.25 10.43
N PHE A 674 22.04 -3.93 9.28
CA PHE A 674 22.04 -2.57 8.74
C PHE A 674 21.36 -1.55 9.65
N VAL A 675 20.42 -1.99 10.50
CA VAL A 675 19.79 -1.15 11.53
C VAL A 675 20.80 -0.60 12.55
N LEU A 676 21.96 -1.27 12.72
CA LEU A 676 23.09 -0.85 13.54
C LEU A 676 24.27 -0.31 12.73
N SER A 677 24.22 -0.34 11.40
CA SER A 677 25.34 0.11 10.57
C SER A 677 25.41 1.64 10.54
N ASP A 678 26.60 2.17 10.76
CA ASP A 678 26.90 3.62 10.74
C ASP A 678 28.11 3.95 9.85
N THR A 679 28.63 2.96 9.11
CA THR A 679 29.81 3.11 8.24
C THR A 679 29.72 2.18 7.03
N ILE A 680 30.25 2.62 5.90
CA ILE A 680 30.49 1.79 4.71
C ILE A 680 31.99 1.48 4.66
N TYR A 681 32.34 0.19 4.60
CA TYR A 681 33.73 -0.29 4.54
C TYR A 681 34.23 -0.49 3.11
N LEU A 682 33.33 -0.83 2.20
CA LEU A 682 33.59 -1.07 0.79
C LEU A 682 32.33 -0.73 -0.02
N ASP A 683 32.49 -0.08 -1.15
CA ASP A 683 31.48 0.03 -2.20
C ASP A 683 32.22 0.10 -3.53
N ASN A 684 32.24 -1.03 -4.24
CA ASN A 684 32.84 -1.15 -5.56
C ASN A 684 31.78 -1.39 -6.65
N ARG A 685 30.51 -1.09 -6.37
CA ARG A 685 29.43 -1.23 -7.35
C ARG A 685 29.63 -0.23 -8.49
N ILE A 686 29.35 -0.66 -9.72
CA ILE A 686 29.62 0.14 -10.91
C ILE A 686 28.63 1.31 -10.97
N PRO A 687 29.07 2.58 -11.02
CA PRO A 687 28.15 3.72 -11.04
C PRO A 687 27.46 3.89 -12.42
N PRO A 688 26.38 4.69 -12.51
CA PRO A 688 25.65 4.91 -13.75
C PRO A 688 26.33 5.92 -14.69
N ARG A 689 25.84 6.01 -15.93
CA ARG A 689 26.21 7.07 -16.87
C ARG A 689 26.00 8.45 -16.26
N GLY A 690 26.92 9.39 -16.53
CA GLY A 690 26.92 10.72 -15.92
C GLY A 690 27.51 10.79 -14.50
N PHE A 691 28.02 9.68 -13.96
CA PHE A 691 28.70 9.65 -12.66
C PHE A 691 29.80 10.70 -12.54
N THR A 692 29.82 11.38 -11.40
CA THR A 692 30.99 12.13 -10.92
C THR A 692 31.19 11.86 -9.43
N ASN A 693 32.44 11.82 -9.00
CA ASN A 693 32.80 11.62 -7.60
C ASN A 693 32.17 12.70 -6.70
N ALA A 694 32.14 13.95 -7.16
CA ALA A 694 31.56 15.06 -6.41
C ALA A 694 30.05 14.91 -6.18
N ASN A 695 29.28 14.52 -7.21
CA ASN A 695 27.85 14.33 -7.07
C ASN A 695 27.51 13.12 -6.19
N PHE A 696 28.25 12.01 -6.35
CA PHE A 696 28.01 10.80 -5.57
C PHE A 696 28.41 10.96 -4.10
N LEU A 697 29.42 11.79 -3.81
CA LEU A 697 29.71 12.24 -2.46
C LEU A 697 28.54 13.04 -1.88
N ALA A 698 27.97 13.98 -2.65
CA ALA A 698 26.87 14.85 -2.21
C ALA A 698 25.58 14.08 -1.87
N VAL A 699 25.28 13.00 -2.61
CA VAL A 699 24.11 12.14 -2.33
C VAL A 699 24.41 10.97 -1.40
N GLN A 700 25.58 10.97 -0.75
CA GLN A 700 26.00 9.95 0.23
C GLN A 700 26.11 8.52 -0.33
N SER A 701 26.51 8.38 -1.60
CA SER A 701 26.83 7.09 -2.22
C SER A 701 28.20 7.11 -2.94
N PRO A 702 29.30 7.60 -2.35
CA PRO A 702 30.61 7.52 -3.02
C PRO A 702 31.06 6.06 -3.18
N PRO A 703 31.94 5.73 -4.15
CA PRO A 703 32.74 4.52 -4.08
C PRO A 703 33.62 4.53 -2.81
N VAL A 704 33.77 3.38 -2.16
CA VAL A 704 34.56 3.25 -0.91
C VAL A 704 35.51 2.08 -1.06
N ALA A 705 36.79 2.28 -0.70
CA ALA A 705 37.86 1.29 -0.92
C ALA A 705 37.97 0.82 -2.39
N TYR A 706 37.45 1.62 -3.31
CA TYR A 706 37.49 1.45 -4.76
C TYR A 706 37.46 2.82 -5.42
N THR A 707 37.89 2.93 -6.68
CA THR A 707 37.94 4.22 -7.39
C THR A 707 37.41 4.06 -8.81
N TYR A 708 36.54 5.00 -9.19
CA TYR A 708 36.10 5.21 -10.57
C TYR A 708 36.46 6.64 -10.97
N GLU A 709 36.95 6.82 -12.19
CA GLU A 709 37.13 8.15 -12.76
C GLU A 709 35.76 8.78 -13.08
N ASP A 710 35.69 10.12 -13.13
CA ASP A 710 34.46 10.80 -13.53
C ASP A 710 34.05 10.36 -14.95
N GLY A 711 32.76 10.02 -15.11
CA GLY A 711 32.21 9.45 -16.33
C GLY A 711 32.48 7.96 -16.54
N GLN A 712 33.17 7.28 -15.62
CA GLN A 712 33.41 5.84 -15.70
C GLN A 712 32.21 5.05 -15.17
N TYR A 713 31.32 4.61 -16.07
CA TYR A 713 30.17 3.75 -15.77
C TYR A 713 30.41 2.28 -16.16
N TRP A 714 31.67 1.87 -16.16
CA TRP A 714 32.11 0.50 -16.44
C TRP A 714 33.29 0.12 -15.54
N ASP A 715 33.57 -1.17 -15.44
CA ASP A 715 34.76 -1.72 -14.79
C ASP A 715 35.48 -2.70 -15.73
N ASP A 716 36.80 -2.88 -15.59
CA ASP A 716 37.67 -3.66 -16.49
C ASP A 716 38.42 -4.82 -15.79
#